data_AF-A0A923WDS7-F1
#
_entry.id   AF-A0A923WDS7-F1
#
_cell.length_a   1.000
_cell.length_b   1.000
_cell.length_c   1.000
_cell.angle_alpha   90.00
_cell.angle_beta   90.00
_cell.angle_gamma   90.00
#
_symmetry.space_group_name_H-M   'P 1'
#
loop_
_entity.id
_entity.type
_entity.pdbx_description
1 polymer ?
#
loop_
_entity_poly.entity_id
_entity_poly.type
_entity_poly.pdbx_seq_one_letter_code
_entity_poly.pdbx_strand_id
1 'polypeptide(L)'
;MTITSLRNFLLLPAAAVAAVGLSVWSQTTYTPLEASSHREAPLIADDPLADNTDVYAFRSPQDPSRVVLIANYIPFELPQGGPNYYTFGENVRYEIHVKNDGSQNGDDVTYRFTFTQTNEDPTTFFNIRLNKQNLKTTYDCQKSINGGPFTTIVNDGLVPPNNIGPRSIEGAVGLNAPNYESLRTSAIANATGGNSAGEIVYCGPAEDPFFADLGAIFDLAGLRPNAPEDGLAKKNCHTIALSIPIEAVSKNGQPVSAAANILDPNYIIGVWASASRQQIRTLPAAGGELYSGPYVQVSRLGMPLTNEVINPVGAKDAWNARTPYDEAMITDTYLGNPELDLYVDERQFGNAVPALDALELQTKSLAGFLPGALAAGFDFGYGKDGLFPLKGSALVAGTALDNAAFGNYLLIDNEPRSVDIKPIFHTGVPNLIPYQLATGKTKLDPSPGKPAVNPLTAGKPFINNFLPFTFPGATNPGGDMLRLNMAVPVTPRNSVAFSNDGLLAAAVAGLTLPAFNNTTIQNIPNMDGFPNGRRLEDAVDKIELKAIGGVVLAAIGLWYDDFTPSSTSVLTPQPGGVLAFTSGLEVNDTTIRTAFPFVQTPWRGTGPASGPKDALDMRDLTVTSGMNVTEGTYRNVLVTATGNATLTVPLNITGRLTVATGGTLNTNCQPITGTGQVVVGPLATLRICDPAGLSAPGTTSSGALRNTGARSLSTDATYSYEGPSSQVTGVGLPATVGSLVIDNGSGVTLSQPVAVRQVLRLLDGNFSLDSRMLTLLSNALGTAMVTNQGGTVLGTATVQRYISKVSNAGLGYRHLSSPTTSSAVSDLATNGFTPIVNPAYNAIPMPTTFTRATFPNVLGYDERRDPTNPEFIAGYFSPNSLEDPLRVGHGYSVYIKGGLKPDFVGSLTQTDVTRSGLTRTGNFSGPMEKSGWHLLGNPFPSPLDWDLVDDNLPAGFNSEIFVFKSTGSGQQGIYLSRQNGMGTLPDGPIALGAGFFGRVMSGAPLSITLPSSARPVNYPYTQPVQYRTAPDVRPTMSVTLRQTGVADAVADEAIVYFQTGATAQVDSRFDAERPEHNKGGVPTLASLTTTGNELAVNGLPTTAFRAGTVIPLMLDVAAAGTYEMALGKWANMATTQVEVALLDRQSNTRTVLTPGATYAFRTAGGGIDVKRFALVFGPAASPAGENLRTIANALVLWPNPASGNVQLAGGTAGADVTVFDVTGRAVLRTKADTVGAATLDLTTLTKGVYTVRVGSASRRLVVE
;
A
#
# COMPACT_ATOMS: atom_id res chain seq x y z
N MET A 1 40.10 -22.04 53.39
CA MET A 1 39.32 -23.03 54.17
C MET A 1 37.88 -22.95 53.67
N THR A 2 37.16 -24.04 53.39
CA THR A 2 37.40 -25.47 53.66
C THR A 2 37.09 -26.36 52.44
N ILE A 3 37.40 -27.65 52.54
CA ILE A 3 37.16 -28.74 51.56
C ILE A 3 36.27 -29.76 52.33
N THR A 4 35.34 -30.56 51.77
CA THR A 4 35.57 -31.78 50.96
C THR A 4 34.24 -32.48 50.64
N SER A 5 34.10 -33.10 49.45
CA SER A 5 33.40 -34.37 49.07
C SER A 5 32.92 -34.24 47.61
N LEU A 6 33.40 -34.95 46.57
CA LEU A 6 33.43 -36.41 46.32
C LEU A 6 32.03 -37.05 46.47
N ARG A 7 31.52 -37.92 45.57
CA ARG A 7 31.98 -38.50 44.29
C ARG A 7 30.75 -39.14 43.58
N ASN A 8 30.71 -39.63 42.33
CA ASN A 8 31.63 -39.79 41.18
C ASN A 8 30.78 -40.09 39.91
N PHE A 9 31.17 -39.71 38.68
CA PHE A 9 31.07 -40.56 37.45
C PHE A 9 31.67 -39.84 36.20
N LEU A 10 32.72 -40.44 35.61
CA LEU A 10 33.33 -40.25 34.26
C LEU A 10 33.46 -38.80 33.70
N LEU A 11 34.63 -38.14 33.61
CA LEU A 11 35.96 -38.45 32.99
C LEU A 11 35.96 -38.38 31.45
N LEU A 12 36.52 -37.32 30.85
CA LEU A 12 37.89 -37.19 30.23
C LEU A 12 37.95 -37.57 28.73
N PRO A 13 38.85 -37.02 27.89
CA PRO A 13 39.61 -35.76 27.92
C PRO A 13 38.96 -34.75 26.91
N ALA A 14 39.56 -33.85 26.09
CA ALA A 14 40.90 -33.30 25.82
C ALA A 14 40.73 -31.83 25.34
N ALA A 15 41.54 -30.83 25.70
CA ALA A 15 42.95 -30.61 25.31
C ALA A 15 43.24 -30.50 23.78
N ALA A 16 42.24 -30.25 22.93
CA ALA A 16 42.43 -30.07 21.47
C ALA A 16 41.79 -28.79 20.87
N VAL A 17 40.95 -28.06 21.61
CA VAL A 17 40.08 -27.00 21.06
C VAL A 17 40.66 -25.58 21.22
N ALA A 18 41.96 -25.42 20.98
CA ALA A 18 42.66 -24.13 21.02
C ALA A 18 43.00 -23.57 19.62
N ALA A 19 42.66 -24.29 18.54
CA ALA A 19 42.99 -23.96 17.15
C ALA A 19 41.78 -23.91 16.19
N VAL A 20 40.56 -23.98 16.71
CA VAL A 20 39.30 -24.02 15.91
C VAL A 20 38.42 -22.76 16.12
N GLY A 21 38.67 -21.98 17.18
CA GLY A 21 37.91 -20.77 17.51
C GLY A 21 38.15 -19.55 16.60
N LEU A 22 38.86 -19.72 15.48
CA LEU A 22 39.24 -18.66 14.53
C LEU A 22 38.94 -19.01 13.07
N SER A 23 38.20 -20.09 12.80
CA SER A 23 37.88 -20.58 11.45
C SER A 23 36.37 -20.77 11.19
N VAL A 24 35.50 -20.20 12.02
CA VAL A 24 34.03 -20.21 11.80
C VAL A 24 33.56 -18.99 10.99
N TRP A 25 34.51 -18.19 10.46
CA TRP A 25 34.27 -17.20 9.40
C TRP A 25 34.44 -17.85 8.01
N SER A 26 33.79 -19.01 7.84
CA SER A 26 33.71 -19.76 6.59
C SER A 26 32.45 -20.63 6.56
N GLN A 27 31.28 -20.01 6.76
CA GLN A 27 30.05 -20.54 6.15
C GLN A 27 30.04 -20.18 4.66
N THR A 28 31.04 -20.69 3.95
CA THR A 28 30.86 -21.13 2.57
C THR A 28 29.75 -22.15 2.61
N THR A 29 28.60 -21.82 2.03
CA THR A 29 27.58 -22.80 1.67
C THR A 29 28.26 -23.86 0.82
N TYR A 30 28.44 -25.06 1.37
CA TYR A 30 28.70 -26.22 0.53
C TYR A 30 27.46 -26.40 -0.35
N THR A 31 27.65 -26.43 -1.66
CA THR A 31 26.63 -26.72 -2.66
C THR A 31 26.68 -28.19 -3.05
N PRO A 32 25.95 -29.09 -2.35
CA PRO A 32 25.67 -30.41 -2.90
C PRO A 32 24.63 -30.27 -4.02
N LEU A 33 24.88 -30.95 -5.14
CA LEU A 33 24.01 -31.03 -6.33
C LEU A 33 23.73 -29.68 -7.03
N GLU A 34 24.42 -29.48 -8.16
CA GLU A 34 23.83 -28.78 -9.30
C GLU A 34 22.91 -29.78 -10.03
N ALA A 35 21.70 -29.36 -10.39
CA ALA A 35 20.76 -30.14 -11.19
C ALA A 35 19.98 -29.20 -12.14
N SER A 36 19.81 -29.60 -13.40
CA SER A 36 19.27 -28.75 -14.47
C SER A 36 18.89 -29.57 -15.72
N SER A 37 18.28 -28.94 -16.73
CA SER A 37 18.17 -29.39 -18.13
C SER A 37 19.50 -29.35 -18.91
N HIS A 38 20.59 -29.45 -18.17
CA HIS A 38 21.96 -29.19 -18.55
C HIS A 38 22.73 -30.04 -17.55
N ARG A 39 23.57 -30.99 -17.98
CA ARG A 39 24.00 -32.10 -17.11
C ARG A 39 22.81 -33.00 -16.74
N GLU A 40 22.01 -33.38 -17.74
CA GLU A 40 20.70 -34.04 -17.63
C GLU A 40 20.76 -35.45 -17.04
N ALA A 41 21.94 -36.09 -17.05
CA ALA A 41 22.23 -37.42 -16.53
C ALA A 41 23.56 -37.50 -15.74
N PRO A 42 23.73 -38.45 -14.79
CA PRO A 42 24.94 -38.54 -13.96
C PRO A 42 26.27 -38.68 -14.72
N LEU A 43 26.33 -39.39 -15.85
CA LEU A 43 27.58 -39.59 -16.60
C LEU A 43 27.90 -38.41 -17.53
N ILE A 44 26.89 -37.79 -18.14
CA ILE A 44 27.10 -36.66 -19.04
C ILE A 44 27.46 -35.37 -18.28
N ALA A 45 27.02 -35.28 -17.02
CA ALA A 45 27.45 -34.26 -16.06
C ALA A 45 28.98 -34.17 -15.87
N ASP A 46 29.73 -35.24 -16.17
CA ASP A 46 31.21 -35.31 -16.14
C ASP A 46 31.86 -35.16 -17.54
N ASP A 47 31.07 -35.05 -18.62
CA ASP A 47 31.53 -34.84 -20.00
C ASP A 47 30.77 -33.69 -20.70
N PRO A 48 30.93 -32.44 -20.21
CA PRO A 48 30.19 -31.27 -20.70
C PRO A 48 30.44 -30.92 -22.17
N LEU A 49 31.41 -31.55 -22.84
CA LEU A 49 31.62 -31.37 -24.28
C LEU A 49 30.68 -32.22 -25.15
N ALA A 50 30.00 -33.20 -24.57
CA ALA A 50 28.98 -34.02 -25.24
C ALA A 50 27.56 -33.77 -24.71
N ASP A 51 27.42 -33.03 -23.62
CA ASP A 51 26.18 -32.56 -22.99
C ASP A 51 25.34 -31.75 -23.99
N ASN A 52 24.16 -32.28 -24.33
CA ASN A 52 23.20 -31.71 -25.30
C ASN A 52 22.08 -31.04 -24.50
N THR A 53 22.13 -29.71 -24.45
CA THR A 53 21.34 -28.95 -23.49
C THR A 53 19.91 -28.72 -23.95
N ASP A 54 19.73 -28.36 -25.22
CA ASP A 54 18.41 -28.00 -25.74
C ASP A 54 18.27 -28.21 -27.25
N VAL A 55 17.14 -28.78 -27.66
CA VAL A 55 16.73 -28.88 -29.07
C VAL A 55 15.50 -28.00 -29.34
N TYR A 56 15.52 -27.30 -30.48
CA TYR A 56 14.43 -26.48 -30.99
C TYR A 56 14.15 -26.81 -32.46
N ALA A 57 12.87 -26.82 -32.84
CA ALA A 57 12.43 -27.04 -34.21
C ALA A 57 11.20 -26.19 -34.48
N PHE A 58 11.32 -25.18 -35.35
CA PHE A 58 10.25 -24.24 -35.64
C PHE A 58 10.28 -23.73 -37.09
N ARG A 59 9.13 -23.31 -37.62
CA ARG A 59 9.05 -22.56 -38.89
C ARG A 59 9.78 -21.22 -38.74
N SER A 60 10.61 -20.85 -39.72
CA SER A 60 11.31 -19.57 -39.70
C SER A 60 10.32 -18.39 -39.74
N PRO A 61 10.37 -17.47 -38.75
CA PRO A 61 9.50 -16.28 -38.73
C PRO A 61 9.94 -15.22 -39.76
N GLN A 62 11.13 -15.36 -40.35
CA GLN A 62 11.66 -14.45 -41.37
C GLN A 62 11.34 -14.92 -42.80
N ASP A 63 11.35 -16.24 -43.03
CA ASP A 63 11.03 -16.86 -44.31
C ASP A 63 10.16 -18.09 -44.07
N PRO A 64 8.83 -17.98 -44.22
CA PRO A 64 7.92 -19.09 -43.99
C PRO A 64 8.22 -20.32 -44.85
N SER A 65 8.95 -20.25 -45.97
CA SER A 65 9.29 -21.45 -46.77
C SER A 65 10.28 -22.41 -46.09
N ARG A 66 10.82 -22.03 -44.93
CA ARG A 66 11.93 -22.72 -44.25
C ARG A 66 11.56 -23.19 -42.85
N VAL A 67 12.20 -24.29 -42.43
CA VAL A 67 12.28 -24.71 -41.03
C VAL A 67 13.65 -24.30 -40.44
N VAL A 68 13.68 -24.09 -39.14
CA VAL A 68 14.88 -23.84 -38.34
C VAL A 68 15.00 -24.97 -37.34
N LEU A 69 16.15 -25.66 -37.35
CA LEU A 69 16.51 -26.67 -36.36
C LEU A 69 17.73 -26.15 -35.58
N ILE A 70 17.71 -26.29 -34.27
CA ILE A 70 18.78 -25.82 -33.39
C ILE A 70 19.04 -26.91 -32.34
N ALA A 71 20.32 -27.23 -32.13
CA ALA A 71 20.78 -28.05 -31.01
C ALA A 71 21.88 -27.28 -30.27
N ASN A 72 21.71 -27.08 -28.97
CA ASN A 72 22.69 -26.46 -28.10
C ASN A 72 23.47 -27.52 -27.34
N TYR A 73 24.75 -27.26 -27.11
CA TYR A 73 25.65 -28.12 -26.35
C TYR A 73 26.52 -27.29 -25.43
N ILE A 74 27.16 -27.93 -24.46
CA ILE A 74 28.08 -27.31 -23.49
C ILE A 74 27.35 -26.36 -22.52
N PRO A 75 26.92 -26.85 -21.35
CA PRO A 75 26.11 -26.07 -20.42
C PRO A 75 26.88 -25.01 -19.63
N PHE A 76 26.14 -23.99 -19.18
CA PHE A 76 26.56 -23.01 -18.16
C PHE A 76 27.84 -22.22 -18.48
N GLU A 77 28.18 -22.02 -19.76
CA GLU A 77 29.47 -21.42 -20.12
C GLU A 77 29.62 -20.02 -19.52
N LEU A 78 30.64 -19.84 -18.68
CA LEU A 78 30.97 -18.54 -18.13
C LEU A 78 31.64 -17.68 -19.20
N PRO A 79 31.12 -16.49 -19.57
CA PRO A 79 31.72 -15.65 -20.61
C PRO A 79 33.20 -15.34 -20.36
N GLN A 80 33.59 -15.23 -19.10
CA GLN A 80 34.95 -14.97 -18.61
C GLN A 80 35.82 -16.21 -18.40
N GLY A 81 35.39 -17.40 -18.83
CA GLY A 81 36.02 -18.72 -18.57
C GLY A 81 37.42 -18.96 -19.14
N GLY A 82 38.21 -17.93 -19.41
CA GLY A 82 39.60 -18.05 -19.85
C GLY A 82 40.54 -18.56 -18.73
N PRO A 83 41.78 -18.95 -19.07
CA PRO A 83 42.45 -18.70 -20.35
C PRO A 83 42.03 -19.64 -21.49
N ASN A 84 41.53 -20.84 -21.16
CA ASN A 84 41.06 -21.84 -22.12
C ASN A 84 39.54 -21.76 -22.24
N TYR A 85 39.03 -21.18 -23.32
CA TYR A 85 37.59 -20.99 -23.52
C TYR A 85 36.92 -22.26 -24.07
N TYR A 86 35.61 -22.37 -23.84
CA TYR A 86 34.76 -23.46 -24.34
C TYR A 86 34.78 -23.56 -25.87
N THR A 87 34.59 -24.78 -26.38
CA THR A 87 34.59 -25.09 -27.82
C THR A 87 34.00 -26.47 -28.03
N PHE A 88 33.37 -26.71 -29.18
CA PHE A 88 33.10 -28.07 -29.66
C PHE A 88 34.39 -28.91 -29.65
N GLY A 89 34.27 -30.17 -29.23
CA GLY A 89 35.41 -31.10 -29.10
C GLY A 89 35.69 -31.91 -30.37
N GLU A 90 36.97 -32.11 -30.69
CA GLU A 90 37.43 -32.84 -31.89
C GLU A 90 37.14 -34.36 -31.83
N ASN A 91 36.96 -34.89 -30.63
CA ASN A 91 36.67 -36.29 -30.34
C ASN A 91 35.16 -36.56 -30.10
N VAL A 92 34.31 -35.58 -30.45
CA VAL A 92 32.85 -35.68 -30.36
C VAL A 92 32.31 -35.79 -31.77
N ARG A 93 31.32 -36.65 -31.95
CA ARG A 93 30.43 -36.61 -33.12
C ARG A 93 29.11 -36.01 -32.66
N TYR A 94 28.78 -34.83 -33.16
CA TYR A 94 27.48 -34.19 -32.94
C TYR A 94 26.60 -34.46 -34.15
N GLU A 95 25.34 -34.86 -33.94
CA GLU A 95 24.40 -35.16 -35.03
C GLU A 95 23.03 -34.54 -34.75
N ILE A 96 22.45 -33.85 -35.75
CA ILE A 96 21.04 -33.43 -35.76
C ILE A 96 20.30 -34.34 -36.73
N HIS A 97 19.20 -34.90 -36.26
CA HIS A 97 18.47 -35.98 -36.92
C HIS A 97 17.04 -35.53 -37.26
N VAL A 98 16.53 -35.97 -38.41
CA VAL A 98 15.18 -35.67 -38.87
C VAL A 98 14.50 -36.95 -39.38
N LYS A 99 13.33 -37.24 -38.81
CA LYS A 99 12.40 -38.27 -39.26
C LYS A 99 11.22 -37.64 -39.98
N ASN A 100 10.83 -38.15 -41.13
CA ASN A 100 9.62 -37.77 -41.88
C ASN A 100 8.79 -38.99 -42.35
N ASP A 101 9.35 -40.21 -42.28
CA ASP A 101 8.67 -41.43 -42.67
C ASP A 101 8.83 -42.55 -41.63
N GLY A 102 7.92 -42.58 -40.65
CA GLY A 102 7.84 -43.63 -39.63
C GLY A 102 7.64 -45.07 -40.15
N SER A 103 7.49 -45.30 -41.47
CA SER A 103 7.51 -46.65 -42.05
C SER A 103 8.91 -47.21 -42.31
N GLN A 104 9.95 -46.38 -42.17
CA GLN A 104 11.37 -46.75 -42.27
C GLN A 104 12.05 -46.73 -40.89
N ASN A 105 12.99 -47.65 -40.66
CA ASN A 105 13.81 -47.69 -39.44
C ASN A 105 15.03 -46.74 -39.56
N GLY A 106 15.44 -46.10 -38.47
CA GLY A 106 16.47 -45.06 -38.48
C GLY A 106 15.97 -43.72 -39.03
N ASP A 107 16.86 -42.72 -39.09
CA ASP A 107 16.52 -41.36 -39.52
C ASP A 107 16.46 -41.21 -41.05
N ASP A 108 15.59 -40.31 -41.51
CA ASP A 108 15.40 -40.04 -42.94
C ASP A 108 16.37 -38.95 -43.45
N VAL A 109 16.83 -38.05 -42.57
CA VAL A 109 17.98 -37.15 -42.82
C VAL A 109 18.83 -37.03 -41.55
N THR A 110 20.16 -37.11 -41.68
CA THR A 110 21.09 -36.86 -40.58
C THR A 110 22.14 -35.83 -40.99
N TYR A 111 22.32 -34.79 -40.19
CA TYR A 111 23.38 -33.79 -40.30
C TYR A 111 24.44 -34.08 -39.24
N ARG A 112 25.63 -34.52 -39.65
CA ARG A 112 26.78 -34.78 -38.80
C ARG A 112 27.75 -33.62 -38.82
N PHE A 113 28.27 -33.26 -37.66
CA PHE A 113 29.30 -32.24 -37.49
C PHE A 113 30.55 -32.88 -36.89
N THR A 114 31.69 -32.62 -37.52
CA THR A 114 33.02 -33.02 -37.04
C THR A 114 33.86 -31.75 -36.95
N PHE A 115 34.40 -31.48 -35.77
CA PHE A 115 35.15 -30.25 -35.48
C PHE A 115 36.66 -30.53 -35.49
N THR A 116 37.47 -29.53 -35.82
CA THR A 116 38.94 -29.60 -35.83
C THR A 116 39.51 -28.27 -35.37
N GLN A 117 40.58 -28.32 -34.56
CA GLN A 117 41.19 -27.15 -33.94
C GLN A 117 42.62 -26.93 -34.45
N THR A 118 43.05 -25.67 -34.52
CA THR A 118 44.43 -25.32 -34.88
C THR A 118 44.92 -24.11 -34.07
N ASN A 119 46.22 -24.12 -33.74
CA ASN A 119 46.88 -23.00 -33.07
C ASN A 119 47.68 -22.19 -34.08
N GLU A 120 47.24 -20.97 -34.40
CA GLU A 120 47.96 -20.09 -35.33
C GLU A 120 49.22 -19.46 -34.70
N ASP A 121 49.31 -19.40 -33.37
CA ASP A 121 50.49 -18.93 -32.63
C ASP A 121 50.68 -19.69 -31.29
N PRO A 122 51.19 -20.93 -31.33
CA PRO A 122 51.42 -21.74 -30.11
C PRO A 122 52.55 -21.20 -29.20
N THR A 123 53.09 -20.00 -29.44
CA THR A 123 54.12 -19.37 -28.61
C THR A 123 53.57 -18.52 -27.46
N THR A 124 52.25 -18.51 -27.25
CA THR A 124 51.58 -17.64 -26.26
C THR A 124 50.41 -18.34 -25.57
N PHE A 125 50.12 -17.92 -24.33
CA PHE A 125 48.90 -18.32 -23.60
C PHE A 125 47.67 -17.48 -23.99
N PHE A 126 47.86 -16.34 -24.67
CA PHE A 126 46.73 -15.55 -25.16
C PHE A 126 46.02 -16.28 -26.30
N ASN A 127 44.72 -16.59 -26.12
CA ASN A 127 43.93 -17.27 -27.14
C ASN A 127 43.79 -16.46 -28.45
N ILE A 128 43.94 -15.13 -28.39
CA ILE A 128 43.89 -14.23 -29.54
C ILE A 128 44.95 -13.13 -29.38
N ARG A 129 45.80 -12.93 -30.39
CA ARG A 129 46.67 -11.74 -30.54
C ARG A 129 47.13 -11.56 -31.98
N LEU A 130 47.50 -10.34 -32.38
CA LEU A 130 48.24 -10.02 -33.61
C LEU A 130 47.64 -10.63 -34.89
N ASN A 131 46.32 -10.51 -35.07
CA ASN A 131 45.52 -11.09 -36.15
C ASN A 131 45.64 -12.62 -36.25
N LYS A 132 45.75 -13.30 -35.10
CA LYS A 132 45.79 -14.76 -34.98
C LYS A 132 44.92 -15.27 -33.83
N GLN A 133 44.41 -16.49 -33.99
CA GLN A 133 43.64 -17.24 -33.02
C GLN A 133 44.31 -18.59 -32.71
N ASN A 134 44.48 -18.87 -31.42
CA ASN A 134 44.72 -20.22 -30.89
C ASN A 134 43.37 -20.88 -30.56
N LEU A 135 43.35 -22.22 -30.54
CA LEU A 135 42.13 -23.01 -30.49
C LEU A 135 41.11 -22.50 -31.53
N LYS A 136 41.59 -22.35 -32.78
CA LYS A 136 40.77 -21.94 -33.91
C LYS A 136 40.02 -23.15 -34.44
N THR A 137 38.73 -23.21 -34.15
CA THR A 137 37.87 -24.33 -34.52
C THR A 137 37.25 -24.12 -35.91
N THR A 138 37.36 -25.14 -36.77
CA THR A 138 36.57 -25.29 -37.99
C THR A 138 35.70 -26.54 -37.90
N TYR A 139 34.75 -26.70 -38.84
CA TYR A 139 33.87 -27.87 -38.91
C TYR A 139 33.60 -28.34 -40.33
N ASP A 140 33.51 -29.66 -40.49
CA ASP A 140 32.84 -30.27 -41.63
C ASP A 140 31.41 -30.63 -41.23
N CYS A 141 30.44 -30.20 -42.04
CA CYS A 141 29.06 -30.66 -41.94
C CYS A 141 28.77 -31.67 -43.06
N GLN A 142 28.32 -32.87 -42.70
CA GLN A 142 28.00 -33.95 -43.61
C GLN A 142 26.53 -34.34 -43.52
N LYS A 143 25.87 -34.55 -44.67
CA LYS A 143 24.48 -34.96 -44.76
C LYS A 143 24.36 -36.41 -45.23
N SER A 144 23.55 -37.19 -44.55
CA SER A 144 22.98 -38.46 -45.03
C SER A 144 21.49 -38.29 -45.26
N ILE A 145 20.93 -39.04 -46.22
CA ILE A 145 19.51 -39.10 -46.55
C ILE A 145 19.12 -40.58 -46.69
N ASN A 146 18.03 -40.99 -46.05
CA ASN A 146 17.48 -42.36 -46.03
C ASN A 146 18.55 -43.44 -45.72
N GLY A 147 19.37 -43.22 -44.69
CA GLY A 147 20.47 -44.12 -44.31
C GLY A 147 21.63 -44.22 -45.32
N GLY A 148 21.66 -43.36 -46.35
CA GLY A 148 22.69 -43.34 -47.39
C GLY A 148 24.09 -42.93 -46.89
N PRO A 149 25.12 -43.03 -47.76
CA PRO A 149 26.46 -42.57 -47.42
C PRO A 149 26.48 -41.07 -47.10
N PHE A 150 27.24 -40.69 -46.08
CA PHE A 150 27.41 -39.28 -45.70
C PHE A 150 28.16 -38.51 -46.79
N THR A 151 27.68 -37.31 -47.11
CA THR A 151 28.26 -36.41 -48.10
C THR A 151 28.55 -35.06 -47.47
N THR A 152 29.76 -34.52 -47.63
CA THR A 152 30.09 -33.19 -47.08
C THR A 152 29.29 -32.10 -47.81
N ILE A 153 28.58 -31.27 -47.03
CA ILE A 153 27.74 -30.17 -47.51
C ILE A 153 28.30 -28.79 -47.16
N VAL A 154 29.09 -28.71 -46.07
CA VAL A 154 29.99 -27.60 -45.73
C VAL A 154 31.33 -28.21 -45.37
N ASN A 155 32.41 -27.70 -45.96
CA ASN A 155 33.80 -28.11 -45.74
C ASN A 155 34.56 -26.91 -45.15
N ASP A 156 35.40 -27.10 -44.13
CA ASP A 156 36.15 -26.02 -43.47
C ASP A 156 35.26 -24.84 -43.01
N GLY A 157 34.04 -25.14 -42.53
CA GLY A 157 33.12 -24.16 -41.96
C GLY A 157 33.75 -23.47 -40.74
N LEU A 158 33.56 -22.16 -40.60
CA LEU A 158 34.18 -21.38 -39.52
C LEU A 158 33.31 -21.44 -38.25
N VAL A 159 33.93 -21.76 -37.11
CA VAL A 159 33.37 -21.42 -35.80
C VAL A 159 33.89 -20.03 -35.43
N PRO A 160 33.05 -19.04 -35.05
CA PRO A 160 33.53 -17.75 -34.61
C PRO A 160 34.28 -17.89 -33.27
N PRO A 161 35.35 -17.10 -33.03
CA PRO A 161 36.05 -17.11 -31.76
C PRO A 161 35.11 -16.75 -30.60
N ASN A 162 35.37 -17.29 -29.41
CA ASN A 162 34.71 -16.85 -28.18
C ASN A 162 34.74 -15.32 -27.99
N ASN A 163 33.68 -14.74 -27.41
CA ASN A 163 33.51 -13.30 -27.24
C ASN A 163 34.34 -12.72 -26.08
N ILE A 164 35.67 -12.89 -26.13
CA ILE A 164 36.60 -12.59 -25.02
C ILE A 164 36.47 -11.12 -24.57
N GLY A 165 36.66 -10.16 -25.48
CA GLY A 165 36.63 -8.75 -25.12
C GLY A 165 37.17 -7.78 -26.15
N PRO A 166 37.02 -6.45 -25.90
CA PRO A 166 37.33 -5.41 -26.89
C PRO A 166 38.77 -5.41 -27.37
N ARG A 167 39.71 -5.87 -26.54
CA ARG A 167 41.14 -5.95 -26.89
C ARG A 167 41.47 -7.13 -27.81
N SER A 168 40.70 -8.22 -27.72
CA SER A 168 40.90 -9.45 -28.48
C SER A 168 40.10 -9.46 -29.78
N ILE A 169 38.86 -8.98 -29.76
CA ILE A 169 37.99 -8.99 -30.94
C ILE A 169 38.22 -7.72 -31.78
N GLU A 170 37.89 -6.55 -31.23
CA GLU A 170 37.93 -5.28 -31.98
C GLU A 170 39.31 -4.60 -32.00
N GLY A 171 40.21 -4.94 -31.08
CA GLY A 171 41.50 -4.27 -30.93
C GLY A 171 42.51 -4.60 -32.03
N ALA A 172 43.32 -3.62 -32.43
CA ALA A 172 44.43 -3.78 -33.39
C ALA A 172 45.59 -4.68 -32.91
N VAL A 173 45.55 -5.13 -31.64
CA VAL A 173 46.45 -6.16 -31.08
C VAL A 173 45.79 -7.52 -30.94
N GLY A 174 44.50 -7.63 -31.29
CA GLY A 174 43.69 -8.84 -31.36
C GLY A 174 43.39 -9.20 -32.83
N LEU A 175 42.14 -9.50 -33.17
CA LEU A 175 41.68 -9.76 -34.54
C LEU A 175 41.36 -8.51 -35.37
N ASN A 176 41.34 -7.31 -34.77
CA ASN A 176 41.02 -6.06 -35.46
C ASN A 176 39.67 -6.10 -36.23
N ALA A 177 38.69 -6.85 -35.70
CA ALA A 177 37.37 -6.98 -36.32
C ALA A 177 36.50 -5.73 -36.06
N PRO A 178 35.59 -5.32 -36.98
CA PRO A 178 34.72 -4.17 -36.75
C PRO A 178 33.83 -4.28 -35.50
N ASN A 179 33.41 -5.51 -35.17
CA ASN A 179 32.66 -5.91 -33.98
C ASN A 179 32.46 -7.44 -33.97
N TYR A 180 32.09 -8.01 -32.83
CA TYR A 180 31.78 -9.44 -32.72
C TYR A 180 30.70 -9.94 -33.71
N GLU A 181 29.65 -9.16 -33.96
CA GLU A 181 28.55 -9.52 -34.88
C GLU A 181 29.07 -9.79 -36.30
N SER A 182 30.06 -9.04 -36.77
CA SER A 182 30.68 -9.26 -38.08
C SER A 182 31.38 -10.62 -38.18
N LEU A 183 32.03 -11.10 -37.11
CA LEU A 183 32.61 -12.44 -37.06
C LEU A 183 31.52 -13.52 -37.04
N ARG A 184 30.46 -13.37 -36.24
CA ARG A 184 29.35 -14.33 -36.20
C ARG A 184 28.61 -14.40 -37.53
N THR A 185 28.45 -13.27 -38.24
CA THR A 185 27.85 -13.23 -39.58
C THR A 185 28.74 -13.92 -40.62
N SER A 186 30.06 -13.72 -40.57
CA SER A 186 31.02 -14.39 -41.45
C SER A 186 31.15 -15.90 -41.22
N ALA A 187 30.67 -16.41 -40.08
CA ALA A 187 30.60 -17.84 -39.76
C ALA A 187 29.32 -18.53 -40.29
N ILE A 188 28.39 -17.81 -40.92
CA ILE A 188 27.19 -18.39 -41.52
C ILE A 188 27.55 -19.01 -42.87
N ALA A 189 27.58 -20.33 -42.95
CA ALA A 189 27.92 -21.08 -44.15
C ALA A 189 26.68 -21.41 -44.99
N ASN A 190 26.76 -21.22 -46.30
CA ASN A 190 25.79 -21.77 -47.25
C ASN A 190 26.25 -23.19 -47.62
N ALA A 191 25.33 -24.16 -47.59
CA ALA A 191 25.63 -25.54 -47.95
C ALA A 191 25.56 -25.75 -49.47
N THR A 192 26.53 -26.49 -50.03
CA THR A 192 26.74 -26.57 -51.50
C THR A 192 26.91 -28.00 -52.04
N GLY A 193 26.77 -29.02 -51.20
CA GLY A 193 26.92 -30.44 -51.58
C GLY A 193 25.62 -31.25 -51.44
N GLY A 194 25.72 -32.58 -51.52
CA GLY A 194 24.82 -33.54 -50.85
C GLY A 194 23.29 -33.30 -50.85
N ASN A 195 22.70 -32.74 -51.92
CA ASN A 195 21.30 -32.27 -51.92
C ASN A 195 20.98 -31.30 -50.76
N SER A 196 21.83 -30.30 -50.57
CA SER A 196 21.72 -29.22 -49.56
C SER A 196 21.47 -27.83 -50.17
N ALA A 197 20.97 -27.78 -51.41
CA ALA A 197 20.87 -26.54 -52.16
C ALA A 197 19.97 -25.51 -51.45
N GLY A 198 20.58 -24.41 -50.98
CA GLY A 198 19.89 -23.37 -50.23
C GLY A 198 19.69 -23.69 -48.74
N GLU A 199 20.34 -24.72 -48.18
CA GLU A 199 20.49 -24.92 -46.74
C GLU A 199 21.58 -24.00 -46.18
N ILE A 200 21.40 -23.54 -44.95
CA ILE A 200 22.28 -22.57 -44.29
C ILE A 200 22.62 -23.09 -42.89
N VAL A 201 23.90 -23.01 -42.53
CA VAL A 201 24.47 -23.59 -41.31
C VAL A 201 25.16 -22.51 -40.48
N TYR A 202 25.03 -22.58 -39.17
CA TYR A 202 25.86 -21.84 -38.21
C TYR A 202 26.29 -22.78 -37.09
N CYS A 203 27.57 -22.75 -36.73
CA CYS A 203 28.09 -23.46 -35.56
C CYS A 203 28.93 -22.49 -34.73
N GLY A 204 28.64 -22.35 -33.44
CA GLY A 204 29.50 -21.62 -32.51
C GLY A 204 28.82 -21.08 -31.27
N PRO A 205 29.57 -20.38 -30.41
CA PRO A 205 29.05 -19.88 -29.15
C PRO A 205 27.89 -18.91 -29.39
N ALA A 206 26.85 -19.10 -28.59
CA ALA A 206 25.65 -18.28 -28.48
C ALA A 206 25.43 -17.88 -27.02
N GLU A 207 24.49 -16.98 -26.80
CA GLU A 207 23.86 -16.86 -25.49
C GLU A 207 22.77 -17.94 -25.38
N ASP A 208 22.50 -18.43 -24.16
CA ASP A 208 21.61 -19.58 -23.98
C ASP A 208 20.12 -19.18 -24.05
N PRO A 209 19.35 -19.68 -25.04
CA PRO A 209 17.94 -19.34 -25.19
C PRO A 209 17.01 -20.04 -24.19
N PHE A 210 17.47 -21.01 -23.39
CA PHE A 210 16.63 -21.61 -22.36
C PHE A 210 16.61 -20.77 -21.09
N PHE A 211 15.42 -20.58 -20.52
CA PHE A 211 15.19 -19.79 -19.32
C PHE A 211 14.33 -20.57 -18.34
N ALA A 212 14.85 -20.81 -17.13
CA ALA A 212 14.18 -21.57 -16.09
C ALA A 212 14.75 -21.21 -14.71
N ASP A 213 13.92 -21.23 -13.67
CA ASP A 213 14.39 -21.08 -12.29
C ASP A 213 14.90 -22.42 -11.78
N LEU A 214 16.01 -22.87 -12.37
CA LEU A 214 16.63 -24.18 -12.14
C LEU A 214 16.85 -24.44 -10.64
N GLY A 215 17.28 -23.41 -9.91
CA GLY A 215 17.47 -23.49 -8.47
C GLY A 215 16.17 -23.80 -7.72
N ALA A 216 15.07 -23.13 -8.05
CA ALA A 216 13.77 -23.39 -7.42
C ALA A 216 13.08 -24.67 -7.93
N ILE A 217 13.20 -24.98 -9.22
CA ILE A 217 12.60 -26.17 -9.85
C ILE A 217 13.19 -27.46 -9.25
N PHE A 218 14.52 -27.53 -9.12
CA PHE A 218 15.20 -28.73 -8.61
C PHE A 218 15.37 -28.76 -7.08
N ASP A 219 15.16 -27.65 -6.36
CA ASP A 219 14.89 -27.65 -4.90
C ASP A 219 13.42 -28.04 -4.62
N LEU A 220 13.06 -29.27 -5.00
CA LEU A 220 11.73 -29.87 -4.85
C LEU A 220 10.57 -28.99 -5.35
N ALA A 221 10.76 -28.32 -6.49
CA ALA A 221 9.83 -27.35 -7.06
C ALA A 221 9.38 -26.26 -6.07
N GLY A 222 10.30 -25.72 -5.27
CA GLY A 222 10.14 -24.52 -4.43
C GLY A 222 9.95 -23.22 -5.22
N LEU A 223 9.07 -23.22 -6.24
CA LEU A 223 8.88 -22.13 -7.19
C LEU A 223 8.55 -20.82 -6.49
N ARG A 224 9.17 -19.75 -6.98
CA ARG A 224 9.14 -18.41 -6.38
C ARG A 224 8.60 -17.38 -7.39
N PRO A 225 7.34 -17.50 -7.86
CA PRO A 225 6.82 -16.75 -9.01
C PRO A 225 6.76 -15.22 -8.84
N ASN A 226 6.96 -14.70 -7.62
CA ASN A 226 7.04 -13.27 -7.34
C ASN A 226 8.49 -12.72 -7.33
N ALA A 227 9.50 -13.59 -7.34
CA ALA A 227 10.92 -13.26 -7.36
C ALA A 227 11.77 -14.40 -7.97
N PRO A 228 11.47 -14.86 -9.20
CA PRO A 228 12.22 -15.93 -9.84
C PRO A 228 13.60 -15.44 -10.29
N GLU A 229 14.56 -16.36 -10.35
CA GLU A 229 15.88 -16.11 -10.93
C GLU A 229 16.15 -17.15 -12.01
N ASP A 230 16.33 -16.69 -13.24
CA ASP A 230 16.79 -17.52 -14.34
C ASP A 230 18.23 -18.02 -14.08
N GLY A 231 18.39 -19.34 -14.03
CA GLY A 231 19.68 -20.00 -13.77
C GLY A 231 20.67 -19.94 -14.95
N LEU A 232 20.16 -19.66 -16.16
CA LEU A 232 20.95 -19.54 -17.40
C LEU A 232 21.17 -18.09 -17.84
N ALA A 233 20.56 -17.13 -17.14
CA ALA A 233 20.85 -15.71 -17.31
C ALA A 233 22.36 -15.45 -17.31
N LYS A 234 22.84 -14.76 -18.35
CA LYS A 234 24.26 -14.39 -18.56
C LYS A 234 25.22 -15.57 -18.79
N LYS A 235 24.72 -16.76 -19.10
CA LYS A 235 25.51 -17.92 -19.58
C LYS A 235 25.56 -17.95 -21.10
N ASN A 236 26.56 -18.64 -21.63
CA ASN A 236 26.62 -19.03 -23.02
C ASN A 236 26.43 -20.54 -23.15
N CYS A 237 26.23 -20.99 -24.39
CA CYS A 237 26.37 -22.37 -24.83
C CYS A 237 26.91 -22.40 -26.27
N HIS A 238 27.25 -23.58 -26.78
CA HIS A 238 27.67 -23.77 -28.17
C HIS A 238 26.52 -24.30 -29.03
N THR A 239 25.99 -23.42 -29.89
CA THR A 239 24.86 -23.72 -30.78
C THR A 239 25.30 -24.32 -32.12
N ILE A 240 24.62 -25.38 -32.55
CA ILE A 240 24.53 -25.82 -33.94
C ILE A 240 23.13 -25.44 -34.46
N ALA A 241 23.07 -24.51 -35.41
CA ALA A 241 21.82 -24.07 -36.03
C ALA A 241 21.80 -24.37 -37.54
N LEU A 242 20.65 -24.85 -38.01
CA LEU A 242 20.33 -25.15 -39.39
C LEU A 242 19.10 -24.37 -39.82
N SER A 243 19.12 -23.76 -41.00
CA SER A 243 17.91 -23.33 -41.68
C SER A 243 17.77 -24.07 -43.00
N ILE A 244 16.64 -24.73 -43.20
CA ILE A 244 16.44 -25.76 -44.22
C ILE A 244 15.18 -25.42 -45.04
N PRO A 245 15.21 -25.46 -46.39
CA PRO A 245 13.99 -25.40 -47.22
C PRO A 245 13.05 -26.56 -46.87
N ILE A 246 11.76 -26.29 -46.66
CA ILE A 246 10.81 -27.32 -46.19
C ILE A 246 10.71 -28.51 -47.14
N GLU A 247 10.84 -28.28 -48.45
CA GLU A 247 10.87 -29.34 -49.46
C GLU A 247 12.01 -30.35 -49.25
N ALA A 248 13.15 -29.94 -48.67
CA ALA A 248 14.30 -30.82 -48.42
C ALA A 248 14.13 -31.78 -47.22
N VAL A 249 13.08 -31.59 -46.41
CA VAL A 249 12.76 -32.46 -45.24
C VAL A 249 11.29 -32.94 -45.19
N SER A 250 10.40 -32.38 -46.03
CA SER A 250 9.05 -32.91 -46.24
C SER A 250 9.08 -34.36 -46.76
N LYS A 251 8.08 -35.16 -46.37
CA LYS A 251 8.01 -36.61 -46.71
C LYS A 251 7.99 -36.89 -48.22
N ASN A 252 7.45 -35.97 -49.01
CA ASN A 252 7.22 -36.11 -50.45
C ASN A 252 8.02 -35.10 -51.30
N GLY A 253 8.99 -34.40 -50.72
CA GLY A 253 9.85 -33.46 -51.43
C GLY A 253 9.12 -32.23 -51.99
N GLN A 254 8.08 -31.73 -51.29
CA GLN A 254 7.23 -30.64 -51.76
C GLN A 254 7.34 -29.36 -50.91
N PRO A 255 7.26 -28.17 -51.52
CA PRO A 255 7.23 -26.91 -50.79
C PRO A 255 5.88 -26.74 -50.07
N VAL A 256 5.88 -25.99 -48.95
CA VAL A 256 4.68 -25.66 -48.15
C VAL A 256 3.45 -25.29 -48.97
N SER A 257 3.60 -24.57 -50.09
CA SER A 257 2.49 -24.13 -50.93
C SER A 257 1.67 -25.27 -51.55
N ALA A 258 2.15 -26.52 -51.48
CA ALA A 258 1.44 -27.72 -51.87
C ALA A 258 0.79 -28.48 -50.69
N ALA A 259 0.87 -27.97 -49.46
CA ALA A 259 0.19 -28.57 -48.31
C ALA A 259 -1.33 -28.39 -48.40
N ALA A 260 -2.08 -29.48 -48.24
CA ALA A 260 -3.54 -29.47 -48.39
C ALA A 260 -4.26 -28.61 -47.35
N ASN A 261 -3.68 -28.52 -46.13
CA ASN A 261 -4.07 -27.63 -45.02
C ASN A 261 -3.07 -27.85 -43.86
N ILE A 262 -3.31 -27.19 -42.72
CA ILE A 262 -2.46 -27.24 -41.52
C ILE A 262 -2.34 -28.63 -40.85
N LEU A 263 -3.08 -29.65 -41.31
CA LEU A 263 -3.05 -31.02 -40.79
C LEU A 263 -2.40 -32.02 -41.76
N ASP A 264 -1.81 -31.56 -42.86
CA ASP A 264 -1.25 -32.42 -43.92
C ASP A 264 -0.06 -33.27 -43.39
N PRO A 265 -0.19 -34.62 -43.35
CA PRO A 265 0.80 -35.48 -42.72
C PRO A 265 2.13 -35.56 -43.49
N ASN A 266 2.21 -35.06 -44.73
CA ASN A 266 3.46 -35.05 -45.50
C ASN A 266 4.47 -34.00 -44.99
N TYR A 267 4.03 -33.10 -44.10
CA TYR A 267 4.82 -31.99 -43.57
C TYR A 267 5.15 -32.16 -42.08
N ILE A 268 4.90 -33.34 -41.51
CA ILE A 268 5.27 -33.66 -40.13
C ILE A 268 6.71 -34.18 -40.11
N ILE A 269 7.54 -33.61 -39.23
CA ILE A 269 8.87 -34.12 -38.91
C ILE A 269 9.02 -34.36 -37.42
N GLY A 270 9.76 -35.41 -37.06
CA GLY A 270 10.35 -35.59 -35.73
C GLY A 270 11.81 -35.16 -35.77
N VAL A 271 12.27 -34.42 -34.77
CA VAL A 271 13.64 -33.89 -34.69
C VAL A 271 14.24 -34.28 -33.35
N TRP A 272 15.48 -34.75 -33.37
CA TRP A 272 16.29 -34.99 -32.17
C TRP A 272 17.76 -34.71 -32.48
N ALA A 273 18.57 -34.52 -31.44
CA ALA A 273 20.01 -34.35 -31.58
C ALA A 273 20.75 -35.31 -30.64
N SER A 274 21.98 -35.67 -31.01
CA SER A 274 22.81 -36.61 -30.23
C SER A 274 24.27 -36.19 -30.19
N ALA A 275 24.98 -36.73 -29.20
CA ALA A 275 26.43 -36.67 -29.10
C ALA A 275 26.99 -38.09 -28.91
N SER A 276 28.04 -38.42 -29.65
CA SER A 276 28.72 -39.71 -29.59
C SER A 276 30.22 -39.58 -29.36
N ARG A 277 30.76 -40.48 -28.51
CA ARG A 277 32.18 -40.66 -28.19
C ARG A 277 32.74 -41.90 -28.88
N GLN A 278 34.05 -41.95 -29.15
CA GLN A 278 34.68 -43.24 -29.48
C GLN A 278 34.78 -44.13 -28.22
N GLN A 279 34.50 -45.41 -28.38
CA GLN A 279 34.32 -46.37 -27.28
C GLN A 279 35.53 -46.50 -26.33
N ILE A 280 36.76 -46.28 -26.82
CA ILE A 280 37.99 -46.47 -26.04
C ILE A 280 38.77 -45.15 -25.99
N ARG A 281 38.83 -44.54 -24.80
CA ARG A 281 39.82 -43.52 -24.42
C ARG A 281 41.03 -44.17 -23.76
N THR A 282 42.22 -43.84 -24.23
CA THR A 282 43.51 -44.22 -23.63
C THR A 282 44.27 -42.98 -23.19
N LEU A 283 44.81 -42.99 -21.97
CA LEU A 283 45.64 -41.92 -21.41
C LEU A 283 47.13 -42.35 -21.44
N PRO A 284 47.91 -42.04 -22.49
CA PRO A 284 49.33 -42.38 -22.55
C PRO A 284 50.15 -41.61 -21.50
N ALA A 285 51.17 -42.26 -20.94
CA ALA A 285 52.04 -41.67 -19.91
C ALA A 285 52.87 -40.45 -20.38
N ALA A 286 52.88 -40.15 -21.68
CA ALA A 286 53.49 -38.95 -22.26
C ALA A 286 52.56 -37.72 -22.26
N GLY A 287 51.29 -37.87 -21.84
CA GLY A 287 50.26 -36.84 -21.90
C GLY A 287 49.44 -36.87 -23.19
N GLY A 288 48.30 -36.16 -23.16
CA GLY A 288 47.26 -36.21 -24.19
C GLY A 288 46.29 -37.38 -23.99
N GLU A 289 45.32 -37.50 -24.89
CA GLU A 289 44.36 -38.61 -24.94
C GLU A 289 44.39 -39.25 -26.34
N LEU A 290 44.19 -40.57 -26.43
CA LEU A 290 44.03 -41.30 -27.68
C LEU A 290 42.67 -41.98 -27.72
N TYR A 291 41.95 -41.83 -28.83
CA TYR A 291 40.59 -42.34 -29.01
C TYR A 291 40.57 -43.44 -30.09
N SER A 292 39.79 -44.51 -29.86
CA SER A 292 39.69 -45.63 -30.79
C SER A 292 38.41 -46.45 -30.61
N GLY A 293 38.14 -47.34 -31.56
CA GLY A 293 36.89 -48.11 -31.62
C GLY A 293 35.76 -47.38 -32.35
N PRO A 294 34.56 -47.98 -32.40
CA PRO A 294 33.37 -47.37 -32.96
C PRO A 294 32.93 -46.15 -32.14
N TYR A 295 32.08 -45.30 -32.73
CA TYR A 295 31.37 -44.28 -31.99
C TYR A 295 30.16 -44.90 -31.26
N VAL A 296 29.90 -44.43 -30.05
CA VAL A 296 28.80 -44.84 -29.15
C VAL A 296 28.13 -43.56 -28.63
N GLN A 297 26.81 -43.52 -28.63
CA GLN A 297 26.03 -42.39 -28.14
C GLN A 297 26.17 -42.24 -26.63
N VAL A 298 26.32 -41.01 -26.14
CA VAL A 298 26.49 -40.68 -24.70
C VAL A 298 25.50 -39.63 -24.19
N SER A 299 24.91 -38.83 -25.08
CA SER A 299 23.75 -37.98 -24.80
C SER A 299 22.86 -37.88 -26.04
N ARG A 300 21.58 -37.63 -25.81
CA ARG A 300 20.57 -37.29 -26.82
C ARG A 300 19.51 -36.40 -26.21
N LEU A 301 18.80 -35.66 -27.05
CA LEU A 301 17.61 -34.91 -26.65
C LEU A 301 16.68 -34.75 -27.86
N GLY A 302 15.38 -35.03 -27.67
CA GLY A 302 14.33 -34.74 -28.63
C GLY A 302 13.33 -33.76 -28.02
N MET A 303 12.37 -34.28 -27.27
CA MET A 303 11.49 -33.51 -26.40
C MET A 303 12.26 -33.04 -25.16
N PRO A 304 12.20 -31.75 -24.79
CA PRO A 304 12.83 -31.24 -23.57
C PRO A 304 12.23 -31.91 -22.33
N LEU A 305 12.94 -31.84 -21.20
CA LEU A 305 12.51 -32.32 -19.87
C LEU A 305 12.21 -33.83 -19.74
N THR A 306 12.25 -34.59 -20.85
CA THR A 306 12.06 -36.04 -20.89
C THR A 306 13.07 -36.78 -20.01
N ASN A 307 14.36 -36.47 -20.14
CA ASN A 307 15.36 -37.13 -19.32
C ASN A 307 15.44 -36.52 -17.93
N GLU A 308 15.16 -35.23 -17.82
CA GLU A 308 15.30 -34.37 -16.67
C GLU A 308 14.27 -34.69 -15.58
N VAL A 309 12.99 -34.75 -15.97
CA VAL A 309 11.81 -34.78 -15.08
C VAL A 309 11.00 -36.08 -15.21
N ILE A 310 10.92 -36.69 -16.39
CA ILE A 310 10.19 -37.97 -16.57
C ILE A 310 11.05 -39.18 -16.18
N ASN A 311 12.32 -39.23 -16.60
CA ASN A 311 13.20 -40.35 -16.26
C ASN A 311 13.78 -40.23 -14.83
N PRO A 312 13.55 -41.22 -13.94
CA PRO A 312 14.13 -41.23 -12.60
C PRO A 312 15.64 -41.42 -12.67
N VAL A 313 16.37 -40.93 -11.65
CA VAL A 313 17.83 -40.74 -11.70
C VAL A 313 18.64 -41.99 -12.14
N GLY A 314 18.20 -43.19 -11.75
CA GLY A 314 18.87 -44.45 -12.12
C GLY A 314 18.64 -44.93 -13.57
N ALA A 315 17.80 -44.26 -14.34
CA ALA A 315 17.51 -44.58 -15.75
C ALA A 315 18.16 -43.60 -16.74
N LYS A 316 18.51 -42.38 -16.31
CA LYS A 316 18.92 -41.26 -17.18
C LYS A 316 20.07 -41.59 -18.13
N ASP A 317 21.14 -42.20 -17.62
CA ASP A 317 22.30 -42.61 -18.45
C ASP A 317 21.95 -43.70 -19.46
N ALA A 318 21.07 -44.64 -19.07
CA ALA A 318 20.65 -45.76 -19.91
C ALA A 318 19.66 -45.33 -21.01
N TRP A 319 18.98 -44.21 -20.83
CA TRP A 319 18.17 -43.52 -21.83
C TRP A 319 19.04 -42.72 -22.80
N ASN A 320 20.03 -41.98 -22.28
CA ASN A 320 21.01 -41.21 -23.07
C ASN A 320 21.85 -42.07 -24.02
N ALA A 321 22.14 -43.31 -23.64
CA ALA A 321 22.93 -44.25 -24.45
C ALA A 321 22.12 -44.98 -25.56
N ARG A 322 20.85 -44.63 -25.81
CA ARG A 322 19.95 -45.29 -26.77
C ARG A 322 19.41 -44.34 -27.83
N THR A 323 19.17 -44.85 -29.03
CA THR A 323 18.38 -44.14 -30.04
C THR A 323 16.89 -44.10 -29.61
N PRO A 324 16.08 -43.16 -30.13
CA PRO A 324 14.63 -43.20 -29.95
C PRO A 324 13.95 -44.46 -30.52
N TYR A 325 14.63 -45.26 -31.35
CA TYR A 325 14.11 -46.52 -31.92
C TYR A 325 14.37 -47.74 -31.02
N ASP A 326 15.43 -47.67 -30.20
CA ASP A 326 15.87 -48.73 -29.29
C ASP A 326 15.50 -48.42 -27.82
N GLU A 327 14.53 -47.53 -27.61
CA GLU A 327 14.09 -47.08 -26.28
C GLU A 327 13.51 -48.24 -25.45
N ALA A 328 13.74 -48.20 -24.13
CA ALA A 328 13.37 -49.29 -23.23
C ALA A 328 11.91 -49.15 -22.77
N MET A 329 11.14 -50.24 -22.84
CA MET A 329 9.72 -50.30 -22.43
C MET A 329 9.39 -49.68 -21.06
N ILE A 330 10.37 -49.57 -20.15
CA ILE A 330 10.18 -48.96 -18.83
C ILE A 330 10.03 -47.42 -18.88
N THR A 331 10.66 -46.73 -19.84
CA THR A 331 10.55 -45.26 -19.95
C THR A 331 9.20 -44.83 -20.54
N ASP A 332 8.62 -45.67 -21.39
CA ASP A 332 7.20 -45.59 -21.78
C ASP A 332 6.24 -45.64 -20.59
N THR A 333 6.54 -46.42 -19.54
CA THR A 333 5.71 -46.47 -18.33
C THR A 333 5.87 -45.21 -17.47
N TYR A 334 7.05 -44.57 -17.45
CA TYR A 334 7.21 -43.25 -16.83
C TYR A 334 6.39 -42.17 -17.55
N LEU A 335 6.16 -42.27 -18.86
CA LEU A 335 5.22 -41.40 -19.58
C LEU A 335 3.73 -41.75 -19.32
N GLY A 336 3.44 -42.97 -18.88
CA GLY A 336 2.09 -43.41 -18.47
C GLY A 336 1.74 -43.08 -17.02
N ASN A 337 2.75 -42.97 -16.16
CA ASN A 337 2.72 -42.55 -14.75
C ASN A 337 3.96 -41.67 -14.45
N PRO A 338 3.96 -40.37 -14.80
CA PRO A 338 5.08 -39.49 -14.51
C PRO A 338 5.20 -39.28 -13.00
N GLU A 339 6.42 -39.29 -12.46
CA GLU A 339 6.63 -39.13 -11.00
C GLU A 339 6.06 -37.81 -10.48
N LEU A 340 6.01 -36.77 -11.35
CA LEU A 340 5.47 -35.46 -11.01
C LEU A 340 3.96 -35.48 -10.66
N ASP A 341 3.19 -36.46 -11.15
CA ASP A 341 1.77 -36.63 -10.74
C ASP A 341 1.64 -36.94 -9.24
N LEU A 342 2.65 -37.54 -8.60
CA LEU A 342 2.65 -37.75 -7.15
C LEU A 342 2.66 -36.43 -6.36
N TYR A 343 3.27 -35.39 -6.91
CA TYR A 343 3.41 -34.07 -6.29
C TYR A 343 2.32 -33.07 -6.75
N VAL A 344 1.33 -33.55 -7.53
CA VAL A 344 0.13 -32.79 -7.94
C VAL A 344 -1.16 -33.48 -7.47
N ASP A 345 -1.14 -34.80 -7.24
CA ASP A 345 -2.25 -35.50 -6.59
C ASP A 345 -2.25 -35.24 -5.07
N GLU A 346 -3.24 -34.49 -4.57
CA GLU A 346 -3.45 -34.24 -3.13
C GLU A 346 -3.46 -35.51 -2.28
N ARG A 347 -3.87 -36.65 -2.88
CA ARG A 347 -4.00 -37.96 -2.23
C ARG A 347 -2.65 -38.66 -2.03
N GLN A 348 -1.58 -38.11 -2.61
CA GLN A 348 -0.21 -38.62 -2.57
C GLN A 348 0.70 -37.62 -1.84
N PHE A 349 1.47 -36.80 -2.56
CA PHE A 349 2.42 -35.82 -2.03
C PHE A 349 2.10 -34.37 -2.41
N GLY A 350 0.97 -34.05 -3.07
CA GLY A 350 0.64 -32.66 -3.46
C GLY A 350 0.75 -31.66 -2.30
N ASN A 351 0.19 -32.01 -1.15
CA ASN A 351 0.27 -31.23 0.10
C ASN A 351 1.70 -31.02 0.66
N ALA A 352 2.73 -31.64 0.09
CA ALA A 352 4.14 -31.47 0.47
C ALA A 352 4.89 -30.43 -0.39
N VAL A 353 4.32 -29.99 -1.52
CA VAL A 353 4.93 -28.99 -2.43
C VAL A 353 3.95 -27.85 -2.72
N PRO A 354 3.73 -26.90 -1.77
CA PRO A 354 2.68 -25.87 -1.90
C PRO A 354 2.81 -24.91 -3.08
N ALA A 355 3.98 -24.88 -3.74
CA ALA A 355 4.17 -24.15 -4.98
C ALA A 355 3.41 -24.75 -6.18
N LEU A 356 2.99 -26.01 -6.09
CA LEU A 356 2.21 -26.72 -7.10
C LEU A 356 0.70 -26.76 -6.79
N ASP A 357 0.22 -26.16 -5.68
CA ASP A 357 -1.20 -26.16 -5.23
C ASP A 357 -2.20 -25.62 -6.28
N ALA A 358 -1.74 -24.91 -7.32
CA ALA A 358 -2.58 -24.41 -8.42
C ALA A 358 -2.65 -25.38 -9.63
N LEU A 359 -1.93 -26.49 -9.59
CA LEU A 359 -2.05 -27.63 -10.50
C LEU A 359 -2.96 -28.68 -9.85
N GLU A 360 -3.87 -29.28 -10.61
CA GLU A 360 -4.81 -30.27 -10.07
C GLU A 360 -5.09 -31.38 -11.09
N LEU A 361 -5.17 -32.63 -10.63
CA LEU A 361 -5.45 -33.80 -11.47
C LEU A 361 -6.94 -34.19 -11.42
N GLN A 362 -7.53 -34.52 -12.57
CA GLN A 362 -8.95 -34.89 -12.63
C GLN A 362 -9.17 -36.30 -12.02
N THR A 363 -9.84 -36.38 -10.87
CA THR A 363 -10.10 -37.66 -10.19
C THR A 363 -11.45 -38.29 -10.54
N LYS A 364 -12.35 -37.51 -11.18
CA LYS A 364 -13.74 -37.86 -11.51
C LYS A 364 -14.15 -37.25 -12.84
N SER A 365 -13.22 -37.17 -13.80
CA SER A 365 -13.47 -36.56 -15.10
C SER A 365 -14.73 -37.16 -15.75
N LEU A 366 -15.68 -36.30 -16.13
CA LEU A 366 -16.96 -36.67 -16.75
C LEU A 366 -17.92 -37.51 -15.88
N ALA A 367 -17.76 -37.49 -14.55
CA ALA A 367 -18.74 -38.07 -13.63
C ALA A 367 -20.16 -37.54 -13.89
N GLY A 368 -21.15 -38.45 -13.91
CA GLY A 368 -22.55 -38.12 -14.19
C GLY A 368 -22.91 -37.79 -15.64
N PHE A 369 -21.94 -37.76 -16.58
CA PHE A 369 -22.22 -37.62 -18.02
C PHE A 369 -22.40 -38.98 -18.73
N LEU A 370 -21.75 -40.03 -18.23
CA LEU A 370 -21.81 -41.39 -18.80
C LEU A 370 -22.77 -42.31 -18.02
N PRO A 371 -23.39 -43.32 -18.68
CA PRO A 371 -24.31 -44.25 -18.03
C PRO A 371 -23.60 -45.51 -17.48
N GLY A 372 -24.30 -46.23 -16.59
CA GLY A 372 -23.87 -47.56 -16.13
C GLY A 372 -22.60 -47.53 -15.28
N ALA A 373 -21.69 -48.47 -15.51
CA ALA A 373 -20.43 -48.59 -14.77
C ALA A 373 -19.51 -47.36 -14.91
N LEU A 374 -19.65 -46.59 -15.99
CA LEU A 374 -18.85 -45.39 -16.27
C LEU A 374 -19.41 -44.12 -15.60
N ALA A 375 -20.51 -44.20 -14.87
CA ALA A 375 -21.17 -43.03 -14.26
C ALA A 375 -20.34 -42.32 -13.18
N ALA A 376 -19.32 -43.00 -12.64
CA ALA A 376 -18.37 -42.43 -11.67
C ALA A 376 -17.35 -41.46 -12.28
N GLY A 377 -17.23 -41.42 -13.62
CA GLY A 377 -16.16 -40.68 -14.31
C GLY A 377 -14.86 -41.48 -14.40
N PHE A 378 -13.77 -40.79 -14.73
CA PHE A 378 -12.42 -41.34 -14.89
C PHE A 378 -11.43 -40.65 -13.92
N ASP A 379 -10.54 -41.42 -13.31
CA ASP A 379 -9.51 -40.95 -12.37
C ASP A 379 -8.14 -40.97 -13.06
N PHE A 380 -7.52 -39.80 -13.19
CA PHE A 380 -6.25 -39.59 -13.90
C PHE A 380 -5.04 -39.43 -12.98
N GLY A 381 -5.20 -39.49 -11.66
CA GLY A 381 -4.06 -39.42 -10.73
C GLY A 381 -3.15 -40.65 -10.78
N TYR A 382 -1.97 -40.58 -10.17
CA TYR A 382 -0.93 -41.60 -10.30
C TYR A 382 -1.41 -43.03 -9.94
N GLY A 383 -1.14 -43.99 -10.83
CA GLY A 383 -1.48 -45.41 -10.64
C GLY A 383 -2.98 -45.72 -10.73
N LYS A 384 -3.70 -45.04 -11.63
CA LYS A 384 -5.16 -45.19 -11.85
C LYS A 384 -5.48 -45.63 -13.27
N ASP A 385 -6.68 -46.18 -13.45
CA ASP A 385 -7.15 -46.74 -14.71
C ASP A 385 -7.28 -45.68 -15.83
N GLY A 386 -7.48 -44.39 -15.51
CA GLY A 386 -7.72 -43.36 -16.51
C GLY A 386 -8.87 -43.74 -17.46
N LEU A 387 -8.62 -43.77 -18.77
CA LEU A 387 -9.59 -44.23 -19.77
C LEU A 387 -9.60 -45.76 -20.01
N PHE A 388 -8.76 -46.55 -19.35
CA PHE A 388 -8.68 -48.01 -19.53
C PHE A 388 -10.04 -48.75 -19.46
N PRO A 389 -11.04 -48.36 -18.64
CA PRO A 389 -12.36 -49.00 -18.62
C PRO A 389 -13.15 -48.91 -19.94
N LEU A 390 -12.69 -48.11 -20.91
CA LEU A 390 -13.23 -48.05 -22.27
C LEU A 390 -12.64 -49.11 -23.23
N LYS A 391 -11.59 -49.84 -22.85
CA LYS A 391 -10.83 -50.73 -23.75
C LYS A 391 -11.69 -51.86 -24.29
N GLY A 392 -11.75 -51.98 -25.62
CA GLY A 392 -12.62 -52.95 -26.31
C GLY A 392 -14.13 -52.67 -26.21
N SER A 393 -14.55 -51.54 -25.64
CA SER A 393 -15.96 -51.12 -25.64
C SER A 393 -16.40 -50.60 -27.02
N ALA A 394 -17.70 -50.65 -27.30
CA ALA A 394 -18.26 -50.06 -28.52
C ALA A 394 -18.17 -48.52 -28.57
N LEU A 395 -17.79 -47.86 -27.46
CA LEU A 395 -17.71 -46.40 -27.35
C LEU A 395 -16.43 -45.83 -28.01
N VAL A 396 -15.37 -46.64 -28.14
CA VAL A 396 -14.10 -46.22 -28.76
C VAL A 396 -14.01 -46.57 -30.25
N ALA A 397 -15.04 -47.20 -30.83
CA ALA A 397 -15.03 -47.67 -32.21
C ALA A 397 -14.79 -46.52 -33.21
N GLY A 398 -13.76 -46.64 -34.05
CA GLY A 398 -13.36 -45.60 -35.01
C GLY A 398 -12.67 -44.37 -34.39
N THR A 399 -12.28 -44.43 -33.11
CA THR A 399 -11.42 -43.43 -32.46
C THR A 399 -9.96 -43.92 -32.43
N ALA A 400 -9.01 -43.05 -32.05
CA ALA A 400 -7.63 -43.46 -31.79
C ALA A 400 -7.52 -44.48 -30.64
N LEU A 401 -8.51 -44.51 -29.73
CA LEU A 401 -8.61 -45.45 -28.60
C LEU A 401 -9.21 -46.81 -29.00
N ASP A 402 -9.54 -47.03 -30.27
CA ASP A 402 -9.95 -48.33 -30.80
C ASP A 402 -8.79 -49.34 -30.72
N ASN A 403 -9.05 -50.59 -30.33
CA ASN A 403 -8.05 -51.66 -30.34
C ASN A 403 -7.56 -52.01 -31.76
N ALA A 404 -8.31 -51.66 -32.80
CA ALA A 404 -7.89 -51.74 -34.21
C ALA A 404 -7.03 -50.54 -34.65
N ALA A 405 -6.92 -49.51 -33.81
CA ALA A 405 -6.04 -48.36 -33.97
C ALA A 405 -4.96 -48.38 -32.86
N PHE A 406 -4.89 -47.35 -32.01
CA PHE A 406 -3.85 -47.19 -30.99
C PHE A 406 -4.33 -47.53 -29.57
N GLY A 407 -5.57 -48.01 -29.38
CA GLY A 407 -6.13 -48.36 -28.07
C GLY A 407 -5.35 -49.44 -27.31
N ASN A 408 -4.54 -50.27 -27.98
CA ASN A 408 -3.65 -51.19 -27.29
C ASN A 408 -2.47 -50.49 -26.58
N TYR A 409 -2.05 -49.32 -27.07
CA TYR A 409 -0.96 -48.48 -26.56
C TYR A 409 -1.45 -47.32 -25.69
N LEU A 410 -2.62 -46.77 -26.00
CA LEU A 410 -3.22 -45.61 -25.32
C LEU A 410 -4.17 -45.98 -24.17
N LEU A 411 -4.64 -47.22 -24.09
CA LEU A 411 -5.46 -47.68 -22.97
C LEU A 411 -4.67 -48.75 -22.20
N ILE A 412 -3.81 -48.33 -21.29
CA ILE A 412 -3.00 -49.23 -20.46
C ILE A 412 -3.54 -49.22 -19.02
N ASP A 413 -3.61 -50.41 -18.42
CA ASP A 413 -4.12 -50.61 -17.06
C ASP A 413 -3.19 -49.96 -16.04
N ASN A 414 -3.73 -49.16 -15.11
CA ASN A 414 -3.00 -48.34 -14.13
C ASN A 414 -2.02 -47.30 -14.73
N GLU A 415 -2.03 -46.99 -16.04
CA GLU A 415 -1.26 -45.89 -16.67
C GLU A 415 -2.22 -44.78 -17.19
N PRO A 416 -2.68 -43.85 -16.34
CA PRO A 416 -3.73 -42.91 -16.73
C PRO A 416 -3.24 -41.87 -17.74
N ARG A 417 -1.95 -41.53 -17.74
CA ARG A 417 -1.35 -40.54 -18.65
C ARG A 417 -0.96 -41.13 -20.01
N SER A 418 -1.27 -42.41 -20.24
CA SER A 418 -1.10 -43.08 -21.53
C SER A 418 -1.97 -42.49 -22.65
N VAL A 419 -2.96 -41.64 -22.33
CA VAL A 419 -3.82 -40.94 -23.31
C VAL A 419 -3.45 -39.48 -23.59
N ASP A 420 -2.50 -38.87 -22.88
CA ASP A 420 -2.18 -37.44 -23.08
C ASP A 420 -0.66 -37.14 -23.06
N ILE A 421 0.06 -37.44 -21.98
CA ILE A 421 1.51 -37.21 -21.89
C ILE A 421 2.26 -38.15 -22.83
N LYS A 422 2.00 -39.45 -22.73
CA LYS A 422 2.63 -40.50 -23.56
C LYS A 422 2.52 -40.25 -25.07
N PRO A 423 1.35 -39.94 -25.67
CA PRO A 423 1.28 -39.61 -27.09
C PRO A 423 2.03 -38.33 -27.44
N ILE A 424 1.93 -37.25 -26.63
CA ILE A 424 2.62 -35.97 -26.89
C ILE A 424 4.13 -36.18 -27.03
N PHE A 425 4.76 -36.82 -26.05
CA PHE A 425 6.21 -37.02 -26.03
C PHE A 425 6.68 -38.08 -27.02
N HIS A 426 5.95 -39.19 -27.13
CA HIS A 426 6.49 -40.39 -27.80
C HIS A 426 6.00 -40.62 -29.23
N THR A 427 4.81 -40.13 -29.62
CA THR A 427 4.25 -40.39 -30.98
C THR A 427 3.78 -39.13 -31.72
N GLY A 428 3.65 -38.01 -31.03
CA GLY A 428 2.88 -36.85 -31.47
C GLY A 428 1.37 -37.06 -31.28
N VAL A 429 0.59 -36.02 -31.54
CA VAL A 429 -0.87 -36.01 -31.39
C VAL A 429 -1.54 -36.06 -32.77
N PRO A 430 -2.40 -37.07 -33.05
CA PRO A 430 -3.12 -37.17 -34.31
C PRO A 430 -4.39 -36.31 -34.32
N ASN A 431 -4.80 -35.81 -35.49
CA ASN A 431 -6.15 -35.21 -35.64
C ASN A 431 -7.25 -36.28 -35.76
N LEU A 432 -7.34 -37.15 -34.76
CA LEU A 432 -8.36 -38.19 -34.60
C LEU A 432 -9.21 -37.90 -33.35
N ILE A 433 -10.32 -38.61 -33.19
CA ILE A 433 -11.07 -38.61 -31.92
C ILE A 433 -10.27 -39.43 -30.90
N PRO A 434 -10.12 -39.02 -29.62
CA PRO A 434 -10.64 -37.79 -29.01
C PRO A 434 -9.70 -36.58 -29.14
N TYR A 435 -8.51 -36.70 -29.71
CA TYR A 435 -7.49 -35.64 -29.79
C TYR A 435 -7.86 -34.33 -30.52
N GLN A 436 -8.98 -34.31 -31.24
CA GLN A 436 -9.60 -33.07 -31.72
C GLN A 436 -10.08 -32.18 -30.56
N LEU A 437 -9.86 -30.86 -30.66
CA LEU A 437 -10.18 -29.88 -29.63
C LEU A 437 -11.68 -29.94 -29.28
N ALA A 438 -12.01 -29.85 -27.98
CA ALA A 438 -13.37 -30.08 -27.48
C ALA A 438 -14.46 -29.14 -28.04
N THR A 439 -14.07 -28.03 -28.67
CA THR A 439 -14.94 -27.13 -29.44
C THR A 439 -15.86 -27.89 -30.40
N GLY A 440 -17.16 -27.89 -30.09
CA GLY A 440 -18.19 -28.52 -30.92
C GLY A 440 -18.36 -30.03 -30.76
N LYS A 441 -17.61 -30.69 -29.86
CA LYS A 441 -17.95 -32.05 -29.41
C LYS A 441 -19.37 -32.05 -28.86
N THR A 442 -20.17 -33.02 -29.31
CA THR A 442 -21.62 -32.85 -29.23
C THR A 442 -22.15 -33.06 -27.82
N LYS A 443 -23.14 -32.22 -27.48
CA LYS A 443 -24.09 -32.49 -26.40
C LYS A 443 -24.83 -33.80 -26.71
N LEU A 444 -24.74 -34.79 -25.82
CA LEU A 444 -25.63 -35.95 -25.89
C LEU A 444 -27.06 -35.48 -25.56
N ASP A 445 -27.96 -35.73 -26.51
CA ASP A 445 -29.41 -35.44 -26.47
C ASP A 445 -29.82 -33.94 -26.36
N PRO A 446 -30.58 -33.38 -27.32
CA PRO A 446 -31.18 -32.04 -27.20
C PRO A 446 -32.47 -32.01 -26.33
N SER A 447 -32.88 -33.12 -25.71
CA SER A 447 -34.11 -33.22 -24.93
C SER A 447 -34.08 -32.43 -23.61
N PRO A 448 -35.20 -31.83 -23.15
CA PRO A 448 -35.22 -31.05 -21.91
C PRO A 448 -34.95 -31.89 -20.65
N GLY A 449 -33.83 -31.64 -19.96
CA GLY A 449 -33.64 -31.98 -18.55
C GLY A 449 -32.44 -32.85 -18.17
N LYS A 450 -31.53 -33.21 -19.09
CA LYS A 450 -30.32 -34.01 -18.78
C LYS A 450 -29.06 -33.52 -19.52
N PRO A 451 -27.84 -33.91 -19.06
CA PRO A 451 -26.59 -33.22 -19.40
C PRO A 451 -25.83 -33.78 -20.61
N ALA A 452 -24.75 -33.09 -20.96
CA ALA A 452 -24.56 -32.71 -22.35
C ALA A 452 -23.07 -32.66 -22.80
N VAL A 453 -22.31 -33.74 -22.62
CA VAL A 453 -20.92 -33.88 -23.13
C VAL A 453 -20.64 -35.33 -23.55
N ASN A 454 -19.91 -35.53 -24.64
CA ASN A 454 -19.21 -36.78 -24.94
C ASN A 454 -17.82 -36.49 -25.58
N PRO A 455 -16.69 -36.83 -24.93
CA PRO A 455 -15.34 -36.57 -25.45
C PRO A 455 -14.98 -37.44 -26.65
N LEU A 456 -15.65 -38.59 -26.82
CA LEU A 456 -15.44 -39.57 -27.89
C LEU A 456 -16.23 -39.21 -29.16
N THR A 457 -16.53 -37.92 -29.35
CA THR A 457 -17.17 -37.39 -30.56
C THR A 457 -16.20 -36.48 -31.33
N ALA A 458 -16.50 -36.23 -32.60
CA ALA A 458 -15.71 -35.33 -33.43
C ALA A 458 -15.69 -33.92 -32.82
N GLY A 459 -14.49 -33.37 -32.66
CA GLY A 459 -14.26 -32.00 -32.19
C GLY A 459 -13.87 -31.08 -33.34
N LYS A 460 -13.35 -29.91 -33.00
CA LYS A 460 -12.70 -29.03 -33.98
C LYS A 460 -11.36 -29.64 -34.42
N PRO A 461 -11.09 -29.76 -35.73
CA PRO A 461 -9.76 -30.13 -36.21
C PRO A 461 -8.71 -29.11 -35.74
N PHE A 462 -7.64 -29.58 -35.09
CA PHE A 462 -6.73 -28.75 -34.30
C PHE A 462 -5.27 -29.08 -34.54
N ILE A 463 -4.67 -30.04 -33.81
CA ILE A 463 -3.29 -30.47 -34.01
C ILE A 463 -3.20 -31.77 -34.82
N ASN A 464 -2.18 -31.88 -35.67
CA ASN A 464 -1.71 -33.16 -36.21
C ASN A 464 -0.18 -33.14 -36.31
N ASN A 465 0.56 -33.50 -35.27
CA ASN A 465 2.02 -33.70 -35.34
C ASN A 465 2.41 -35.18 -35.17
N PHE A 466 1.48 -36.07 -35.49
CA PHE A 466 1.61 -37.51 -35.34
C PHE A 466 2.60 -38.12 -36.34
N LEU A 467 3.65 -38.74 -35.81
CA LEU A 467 4.66 -39.49 -36.56
C LEU A 467 5.02 -40.77 -35.79
N PRO A 468 4.16 -41.80 -35.84
CA PRO A 468 4.41 -43.09 -35.19
C PRO A 468 5.33 -43.98 -36.03
N PHE A 469 6.06 -44.85 -35.36
CA PHE A 469 6.86 -45.91 -35.97
C PHE A 469 5.96 -47.08 -36.37
N THR A 470 6.17 -47.58 -37.58
CA THR A 470 5.36 -48.62 -38.25
C THR A 470 6.21 -49.59 -39.08
N PHE A 471 7.54 -49.48 -38.98
CA PHE A 471 8.46 -50.39 -39.66
C PHE A 471 8.41 -51.82 -39.05
N PRO A 472 8.64 -52.87 -39.85
CA PRO A 472 8.64 -54.24 -39.34
C PRO A 472 9.68 -54.46 -38.24
N GLY A 473 9.23 -54.93 -37.07
CA GLY A 473 10.09 -55.16 -35.90
C GLY A 473 10.07 -54.04 -34.86
N ALA A 474 9.43 -52.90 -35.12
CA ALA A 474 9.15 -51.90 -34.09
C ALA A 474 8.33 -52.52 -32.95
N THR A 475 8.89 -52.54 -31.74
CA THR A 475 8.21 -52.98 -30.51
C THR A 475 7.40 -51.87 -29.86
N ASN A 476 7.60 -50.63 -30.30
CA ASN A 476 7.01 -49.42 -29.79
C ASN A 476 6.53 -48.56 -30.98
N PRO A 477 5.30 -47.99 -30.96
CA PRO A 477 4.86 -47.05 -31.98
C PRO A 477 5.53 -45.67 -31.87
N GLY A 478 6.37 -45.43 -30.87
CA GLY A 478 6.97 -44.13 -30.59
C GLY A 478 8.48 -44.16 -30.30
N GLY A 479 9.00 -42.95 -30.13
CA GLY A 479 10.37 -42.60 -29.79
C GLY A 479 10.41 -41.11 -29.44
N ASP A 480 11.19 -40.73 -28.43
CA ASP A 480 11.47 -39.33 -28.07
C ASP A 480 12.01 -38.54 -29.28
N MET A 481 11.22 -37.57 -29.76
CA MET A 481 11.54 -36.65 -30.83
C MET A 481 10.63 -35.42 -30.73
N LEU A 482 11.19 -34.23 -30.93
CA LEU A 482 10.43 -32.99 -31.04
C LEU A 482 9.64 -32.99 -32.35
N ARG A 483 8.31 -33.08 -32.28
CA ARG A 483 7.44 -33.29 -33.45
C ARG A 483 6.81 -32.00 -33.96
N LEU A 484 7.34 -31.48 -35.06
CA LEU A 484 6.83 -30.30 -35.76
C LEU A 484 6.03 -30.71 -37.00
N ASN A 485 4.72 -30.44 -36.99
CA ASN A 485 3.98 -30.28 -38.23
C ASN A 485 4.31 -28.92 -38.84
N MET A 486 5.12 -28.96 -39.89
CA MET A 486 5.50 -27.76 -40.61
C MET A 486 4.28 -27.11 -41.27
N ALA A 487 3.24 -27.79 -41.74
CA ALA A 487 2.12 -27.16 -42.47
C ALA A 487 1.39 -26.03 -41.70
N VAL A 488 1.54 -25.96 -40.38
CA VAL A 488 1.07 -24.85 -39.54
C VAL A 488 1.84 -23.53 -39.84
N PRO A 489 1.15 -22.40 -40.07
CA PRO A 489 1.79 -21.10 -40.24
C PRO A 489 2.36 -20.51 -38.94
N VAL A 490 3.43 -19.73 -39.07
CA VAL A 490 4.08 -19.01 -37.95
C VAL A 490 3.12 -18.00 -37.32
N THR A 491 3.12 -17.92 -35.99
CA THR A 491 2.52 -16.81 -35.23
C THR A 491 3.54 -15.67 -35.14
N PRO A 492 3.27 -14.48 -35.69
CA PRO A 492 4.22 -13.37 -35.66
C PRO A 492 4.57 -12.98 -34.22
N ARG A 493 5.86 -12.94 -33.89
CA ARG A 493 6.36 -12.72 -32.52
C ARG A 493 6.02 -11.34 -31.93
N ASN A 494 5.66 -10.39 -32.78
CA ASN A 494 5.19 -9.06 -32.43
C ASN A 494 3.64 -8.94 -32.42
N SER A 495 2.91 -10.04 -32.57
CA SER A 495 1.44 -10.06 -32.50
C SER A 495 0.96 -9.99 -31.06
N VAL A 496 -0.10 -9.22 -30.80
CA VAL A 496 -0.82 -9.24 -29.51
C VAL A 496 -1.51 -10.57 -29.20
N ALA A 497 -1.55 -11.49 -30.16
CA ALA A 497 -2.04 -12.87 -29.99
C ALA A 497 -0.89 -13.90 -29.88
N PHE A 498 0.38 -13.46 -29.85
CA PHE A 498 1.50 -14.34 -29.52
C PHE A 498 1.49 -14.66 -28.01
N SER A 499 1.84 -15.89 -27.64
CA SER A 499 1.98 -16.32 -26.25
C SER A 499 3.05 -17.41 -26.14
N ASN A 500 3.83 -17.39 -25.06
CA ASN A 500 4.84 -18.40 -24.72
C ASN A 500 4.23 -19.73 -24.21
N ASP A 501 2.92 -19.78 -23.91
CA ASP A 501 2.16 -20.99 -23.55
C ASP A 501 1.92 -21.94 -24.76
N GLY A 502 2.51 -21.65 -25.94
CA GLY A 502 2.49 -22.52 -27.11
C GLY A 502 1.08 -22.98 -27.53
N LEU A 503 0.93 -24.29 -27.74
CA LEU A 503 -0.31 -24.91 -28.15
C LEU A 503 -1.44 -24.75 -27.11
N LEU A 504 -1.13 -24.58 -25.82
CA LEU A 504 -2.14 -24.37 -24.79
C LEU A 504 -2.89 -23.05 -25.01
N ALA A 505 -2.17 -22.00 -25.40
CA ALA A 505 -2.78 -20.71 -25.74
C ALA A 505 -3.72 -20.85 -26.97
N ALA A 506 -3.35 -21.69 -27.94
CA ALA A 506 -4.18 -22.00 -29.11
C ALA A 506 -5.44 -22.81 -28.72
N ALA A 507 -5.31 -23.77 -27.80
CA ALA A 507 -6.44 -24.56 -27.30
C ALA A 507 -7.45 -23.68 -26.53
N VAL A 508 -6.96 -22.85 -25.60
CA VAL A 508 -7.79 -21.86 -24.88
C VAL A 508 -8.48 -20.91 -25.85
N ALA A 509 -7.76 -20.37 -26.85
CA ALA A 509 -8.34 -19.50 -27.87
C ALA A 509 -9.44 -20.22 -28.68
N GLY A 510 -9.23 -21.48 -29.07
CA GLY A 510 -10.20 -22.30 -29.79
C GLY A 510 -11.47 -22.65 -29.02
N LEU A 511 -11.37 -22.77 -27.69
CA LEU A 511 -12.49 -23.07 -26.78
C LEU A 511 -13.28 -21.82 -26.37
N THR A 512 -12.60 -20.68 -26.20
CA THR A 512 -13.16 -19.50 -25.51
C THR A 512 -13.50 -18.34 -26.42
N LEU A 513 -12.74 -18.11 -27.51
CA LEU A 513 -12.92 -16.93 -28.36
C LEU A 513 -13.97 -17.20 -29.46
N PRO A 514 -15.01 -16.34 -29.61
CA PRO A 514 -16.06 -16.55 -30.62
C PRO A 514 -15.59 -16.68 -32.08
N ALA A 515 -14.40 -16.15 -32.42
CA ALA A 515 -13.81 -16.27 -33.75
C ALA A 515 -13.34 -17.70 -34.09
N PHE A 516 -12.99 -18.50 -33.07
CA PHE A 516 -12.43 -19.85 -33.22
C PHE A 516 -13.36 -20.95 -32.67
N ASN A 517 -14.33 -20.59 -31.82
CA ASN A 517 -15.33 -21.48 -31.23
C ASN A 517 -16.39 -21.95 -32.25
N ASN A 518 -15.94 -22.78 -33.19
CA ASN A 518 -16.73 -23.48 -34.21
C ASN A 518 -15.97 -24.75 -34.65
N THR A 519 -16.65 -25.68 -35.32
CA THR A 519 -16.09 -27.00 -35.73
C THR A 519 -15.22 -26.99 -36.99
N THR A 520 -15.07 -25.85 -37.69
CA THR A 520 -14.27 -25.82 -38.93
C THR A 520 -12.77 -25.82 -38.62
N ILE A 521 -11.97 -26.40 -39.53
CA ILE A 521 -10.51 -26.26 -39.51
C ILE A 521 -10.13 -24.78 -39.68
N GLN A 522 -9.32 -24.24 -38.77
CA GLN A 522 -8.89 -22.84 -38.77
C GLN A 522 -7.48 -22.72 -38.21
N ASN A 523 -6.72 -21.74 -38.72
CA ASN A 523 -5.43 -21.38 -38.16
C ASN A 523 -5.67 -20.55 -36.88
N ILE A 524 -5.29 -21.09 -35.72
CA ILE A 524 -5.36 -20.39 -34.42
C ILE A 524 -3.94 -19.92 -34.05
N PRO A 525 -3.76 -18.70 -33.49
CA PRO A 525 -2.45 -18.25 -33.00
C PRO A 525 -1.84 -19.22 -31.97
N ASN A 526 -0.52 -19.39 -32.04
CA ASN A 526 0.36 -20.27 -31.26
C ASN A 526 0.25 -21.77 -31.53
N MET A 527 -0.44 -22.19 -32.59
CA MET A 527 -0.32 -23.57 -33.09
C MET A 527 1.09 -23.91 -33.62
N ASP A 528 1.97 -22.92 -33.83
CA ASP A 528 3.38 -23.08 -34.19
C ASP A 528 4.33 -23.21 -32.98
N GLY A 529 3.78 -23.33 -31.77
CA GLY A 529 4.52 -23.49 -30.52
C GLY A 529 4.41 -24.87 -29.90
N PHE A 530 5.21 -25.09 -28.86
CA PHE A 530 5.33 -26.36 -28.15
C PHE A 530 3.97 -26.94 -27.71
N PRO A 531 3.72 -28.26 -27.88
CA PRO A 531 4.63 -29.29 -28.40
C PRO A 531 4.61 -29.49 -29.94
N ASN A 532 4.03 -28.59 -30.73
CA ASN A 532 4.11 -28.67 -32.20
C ASN A 532 5.43 -28.07 -32.70
N GLY A 533 6.53 -28.79 -32.49
CA GLY A 533 7.88 -28.23 -32.51
C GLY A 533 8.16 -27.49 -31.19
N ARG A 534 9.17 -26.62 -31.19
CA ARG A 534 9.52 -25.75 -30.05
C ARG A 534 10.15 -24.47 -30.58
N ARG A 535 9.62 -23.34 -30.15
CA ARG A 535 10.13 -22.00 -30.45
C ARG A 535 11.12 -21.59 -29.36
N LEU A 536 12.06 -20.70 -29.66
CA LEU A 536 13.00 -20.15 -28.66
C LEU A 536 12.27 -19.33 -27.58
N GLU A 537 11.03 -18.93 -27.84
CA GLU A 537 10.18 -18.15 -26.95
C GLU A 537 9.14 -19.00 -26.17
N ASP A 538 9.20 -20.34 -26.23
CA ASP A 538 8.27 -21.23 -25.52
C ASP A 538 8.74 -21.55 -24.10
N ALA A 539 7.91 -21.22 -23.10
CA ALA A 539 8.17 -21.49 -21.68
C ALA A 539 7.79 -22.94 -21.34
N VAL A 540 8.63 -23.89 -21.77
CA VAL A 540 8.30 -25.32 -21.74
C VAL A 540 8.13 -25.89 -20.33
N ASP A 541 8.88 -25.40 -19.35
CA ASP A 541 8.73 -25.73 -17.92
C ASP A 541 7.29 -25.50 -17.44
N LYS A 542 6.74 -24.32 -17.75
CA LYS A 542 5.39 -23.90 -17.41
C LYS A 542 4.34 -24.64 -18.25
N ILE A 543 4.58 -24.88 -19.55
CA ILE A 543 3.66 -25.65 -20.40
C ILE A 543 3.51 -27.08 -19.86
N GLU A 544 4.62 -27.72 -19.50
CA GLU A 544 4.63 -29.11 -19.04
C GLU A 544 4.06 -29.25 -17.64
N LEU A 545 4.34 -28.31 -16.73
CA LEU A 545 3.67 -28.26 -15.42
C LEU A 545 2.15 -28.12 -15.56
N LYS A 546 1.66 -27.27 -16.49
CA LYS A 546 0.22 -27.18 -16.82
C LYS A 546 -0.33 -28.47 -17.45
N ALA A 547 0.46 -29.16 -18.28
CA ALA A 547 0.08 -30.43 -18.89
C ALA A 547 -0.01 -31.56 -17.86
N ILE A 548 0.94 -31.64 -16.93
CA ILE A 548 0.93 -32.54 -15.77
C ILE A 548 -0.28 -32.24 -14.89
N GLY A 549 -0.58 -30.97 -14.61
CA GLY A 549 -1.85 -30.50 -14.02
C GLY A 549 -3.11 -30.67 -14.88
N GLY A 550 -3.14 -31.66 -15.78
CA GLY A 550 -4.32 -32.16 -16.48
C GLY A 550 -4.86 -31.29 -17.63
N VAL A 551 -4.26 -30.15 -17.99
CA VAL A 551 -4.92 -29.20 -18.92
C VAL A 551 -5.10 -29.76 -20.34
N VAL A 552 -4.25 -30.70 -20.75
CA VAL A 552 -4.33 -31.39 -22.05
C VAL A 552 -5.58 -32.26 -22.14
N LEU A 553 -5.93 -32.97 -21.06
CA LEU A 553 -7.14 -33.78 -20.95
C LEU A 553 -8.38 -32.89 -21.15
N ALA A 554 -8.42 -31.72 -20.50
CA ALA A 554 -9.50 -30.75 -20.68
C ALA A 554 -9.56 -30.17 -22.11
N ALA A 555 -8.42 -29.92 -22.76
CA ALA A 555 -8.40 -29.47 -24.16
C ALA A 555 -9.09 -30.47 -25.12
N ILE A 556 -8.96 -31.78 -24.83
CA ILE A 556 -9.66 -32.86 -25.56
C ILE A 556 -11.04 -33.22 -24.97
N GLY A 557 -11.53 -32.45 -23.99
CA GLY A 557 -12.90 -32.53 -23.46
C GLY A 557 -13.10 -33.54 -22.33
N LEU A 558 -12.01 -34.02 -21.74
CA LEU A 558 -11.99 -34.76 -20.47
C LEU A 558 -11.88 -33.72 -19.35
N TRP A 559 -13.02 -33.14 -18.98
CA TRP A 559 -13.08 -31.98 -18.09
C TRP A 559 -12.67 -32.28 -16.64
N TYR A 560 -12.37 -31.22 -15.89
CA TYR A 560 -12.09 -31.25 -14.46
C TYR A 560 -13.32 -31.61 -13.62
N ASP A 561 -13.10 -32.00 -12.37
CA ASP A 561 -14.10 -32.56 -11.45
C ASP A 561 -15.22 -31.56 -11.09
N ASP A 562 -14.92 -30.26 -11.13
CA ASP A 562 -15.88 -29.16 -10.95
C ASP A 562 -16.78 -28.90 -12.16
N PHE A 563 -16.44 -29.43 -13.34
CA PHE A 563 -17.29 -29.39 -14.53
C PHE A 563 -18.41 -30.43 -14.43
N THR A 564 -19.46 -30.04 -13.70
CA THR A 564 -20.67 -30.84 -13.51
C THR A 564 -21.64 -30.80 -14.70
N PRO A 565 -22.59 -31.76 -14.80
CA PRO A 565 -23.82 -31.71 -15.60
C PRO A 565 -24.54 -30.36 -15.74
N SER A 566 -24.43 -29.49 -14.73
CA SER A 566 -25.07 -28.16 -14.65
C SER A 566 -24.20 -27.00 -15.12
N SER A 567 -22.95 -27.25 -15.49
CA SER A 567 -21.96 -26.20 -15.81
C SER A 567 -22.27 -25.49 -17.12
N THR A 568 -22.14 -24.17 -17.10
CA THR A 568 -22.43 -23.28 -18.25
C THR A 568 -21.18 -22.80 -18.98
N SER A 569 -20.00 -23.03 -18.41
CA SER A 569 -18.67 -22.69 -18.93
C SER A 569 -17.74 -23.89 -18.75
N VAL A 570 -16.80 -24.09 -19.67
CA VAL A 570 -15.68 -25.05 -19.53
C VAL A 570 -14.47 -24.43 -18.81
N LEU A 571 -14.45 -23.10 -18.65
CA LEU A 571 -13.60 -22.41 -17.69
C LEU A 571 -14.32 -22.36 -16.35
N THR A 572 -14.18 -23.44 -15.60
CA THR A 572 -14.55 -23.58 -14.19
C THR A 572 -13.35 -23.24 -13.28
N PRO A 573 -13.51 -23.08 -11.96
CA PRO A 573 -12.41 -22.71 -11.06
C PRO A 573 -11.13 -23.56 -11.18
N GLN A 574 -11.23 -24.89 -11.26
CA GLN A 574 -10.08 -25.80 -11.33
C GLN A 574 -9.19 -25.55 -12.57
N PRO A 575 -9.70 -25.64 -13.82
CA PRO A 575 -8.91 -25.28 -15.00
C PRO A 575 -8.50 -23.79 -15.01
N GLY A 576 -9.25 -22.93 -14.32
CA GLY A 576 -8.87 -21.53 -14.10
C GLY A 576 -7.58 -21.38 -13.30
N GLY A 577 -7.38 -22.20 -12.26
CA GLY A 577 -6.14 -22.28 -11.49
C GLY A 577 -4.96 -22.75 -12.35
N VAL A 578 -5.11 -23.91 -13.01
CA VAL A 578 -4.05 -24.50 -13.84
C VAL A 578 -3.65 -23.57 -14.99
N LEU A 579 -4.60 -22.92 -15.66
CA LEU A 579 -4.29 -21.97 -16.72
C LEU A 579 -3.59 -20.69 -16.21
N ALA A 580 -3.86 -20.28 -14.97
CA ALA A 580 -3.23 -19.13 -14.33
C ALA A 580 -1.85 -19.43 -13.69
N PHE A 581 -1.46 -20.72 -13.63
CA PHE A 581 -0.15 -21.13 -13.12
C PHE A 581 1.02 -20.51 -13.90
N THR A 582 2.11 -20.19 -13.20
CA THR A 582 3.39 -19.78 -13.77
C THR A 582 4.53 -20.17 -12.82
N SER A 583 5.67 -20.58 -13.38
CA SER A 583 6.94 -20.70 -12.65
C SER A 583 7.54 -19.33 -12.30
N GLY A 584 7.07 -18.26 -12.95
CA GLY A 584 7.47 -16.88 -12.76
C GLY A 584 8.32 -16.31 -13.91
N LEU A 585 9.03 -17.16 -14.65
CA LEU A 585 9.78 -16.74 -15.83
C LEU A 585 8.91 -16.87 -17.08
N GLU A 586 8.81 -15.77 -17.81
CA GLU A 586 7.93 -15.64 -18.98
C GLU A 586 8.71 -15.29 -20.26
N VAL A 587 9.98 -14.89 -20.12
CA VAL A 587 10.92 -14.55 -21.19
C VAL A 587 12.35 -14.83 -20.73
N ASN A 588 13.24 -15.03 -21.70
CA ASN A 588 14.69 -15.09 -21.47
C ASN A 588 15.27 -13.73 -20.98
N ASP A 589 16.46 -13.73 -20.36
CA ASP A 589 17.15 -12.56 -19.82
C ASP A 589 17.57 -11.53 -20.89
N THR A 590 17.59 -11.94 -22.17
CA THR A 590 17.90 -11.12 -23.33
C THR A 590 16.91 -11.31 -24.49
N THR A 591 17.06 -10.51 -25.55
CA THR A 591 16.20 -10.60 -26.73
C THR A 591 16.63 -11.71 -27.68
N ILE A 592 15.74 -12.69 -27.92
CA ILE A 592 15.81 -13.58 -29.09
C ILE A 592 15.85 -12.74 -30.38
N ARG A 593 16.63 -13.17 -31.38
CA ARG A 593 16.86 -12.42 -32.61
C ARG A 593 15.81 -12.72 -33.67
N THR A 594 15.48 -11.72 -34.49
CA THR A 594 14.48 -11.83 -35.57
C THR A 594 15.00 -12.46 -36.87
N ALA A 595 16.24 -12.95 -36.90
CA ALA A 595 16.90 -13.51 -38.08
C ALA A 595 17.93 -14.58 -37.69
N PHE A 596 18.20 -15.51 -38.62
CA PHE A 596 19.13 -16.64 -38.44
C PHE A 596 20.51 -16.20 -37.90
N PRO A 597 21.10 -16.89 -36.88
CA PRO A 597 20.68 -18.16 -36.27
C PRO A 597 19.58 -18.07 -35.19
N PHE A 598 18.90 -16.93 -35.04
CA PHE A 598 17.82 -16.66 -34.06
C PHE A 598 18.25 -16.63 -32.57
N VAL A 599 19.18 -17.49 -32.13
CA VAL A 599 19.87 -17.36 -30.82
C VAL A 599 20.70 -16.07 -30.75
N GLN A 600 20.85 -15.48 -29.56
CA GLN A 600 21.55 -14.19 -29.42
C GLN A 600 23.08 -14.33 -29.53
N THR A 601 23.79 -13.21 -29.74
CA THR A 601 25.24 -13.17 -29.58
C THR A 601 25.65 -13.66 -28.18
N PRO A 602 26.68 -14.51 -28.07
CA PRO A 602 27.21 -14.93 -26.77
C PRO A 602 27.64 -13.70 -25.97
N TRP A 603 27.32 -13.73 -24.69
CA TRP A 603 27.78 -12.77 -23.70
C TRP A 603 29.31 -12.64 -23.74
N ARG A 604 29.76 -11.40 -23.57
CA ARG A 604 31.18 -11.04 -23.68
C ARG A 604 31.91 -11.32 -22.36
N GLY A 605 33.08 -11.95 -22.41
CA GLY A 605 33.96 -12.23 -21.25
C GLY A 605 34.56 -11.01 -20.55
N THR A 606 34.20 -9.82 -21.00
CA THR A 606 34.46 -8.51 -20.40
C THR A 606 33.23 -7.60 -20.50
N GLY A 607 32.03 -8.17 -20.66
CA GLY A 607 30.73 -7.49 -20.70
C GLY A 607 30.03 -7.46 -19.33
N PRO A 608 28.78 -6.97 -19.22
CA PRO A 608 28.02 -6.97 -17.95
C PRO A 608 27.64 -8.36 -17.42
N ALA A 609 27.94 -9.40 -18.19
CA ALA A 609 27.69 -10.82 -17.92
C ALA A 609 28.95 -11.60 -17.48
N SER A 610 30.13 -10.96 -17.46
CA SER A 610 31.42 -11.60 -17.22
C SER A 610 31.68 -11.93 -15.73
N GLY A 611 30.69 -12.50 -15.05
CA GLY A 611 30.62 -12.55 -13.59
C GLY A 611 30.52 -11.14 -12.96
N PRO A 612 30.72 -11.02 -11.64
CA PRO A 612 30.85 -9.72 -11.00
C PRO A 612 32.14 -9.03 -11.45
N LYS A 613 32.02 -8.16 -12.46
CA LYS A 613 32.89 -6.98 -12.55
C LYS A 613 32.75 -6.17 -11.27
N ASP A 614 33.82 -5.52 -10.85
CA ASP A 614 33.75 -4.32 -10.00
C ASP A 614 33.21 -3.10 -10.78
N ALA A 615 31.99 -3.23 -11.32
CA ALA A 615 31.00 -2.32 -10.80
C ALA A 615 30.85 -2.73 -9.33
N LEU A 616 31.15 -1.83 -8.39
CA LEU A 616 30.76 -2.00 -6.99
C LEU A 616 29.35 -2.59 -7.00
N ASP A 617 29.10 -3.66 -6.24
CA ASP A 617 27.72 -4.00 -5.91
C ASP A 617 27.14 -2.74 -5.26
N MET A 618 26.36 -2.00 -6.05
CA MET A 618 25.80 -0.73 -5.66
C MET A 618 24.61 -1.09 -4.80
N ARG A 619 24.87 -1.51 -3.56
CA ARG A 619 23.91 -2.21 -2.70
C ARG A 619 22.57 -1.48 -2.67
N ASP A 620 21.50 -2.24 -2.51
CA ASP A 620 20.20 -1.68 -2.17
C ASP A 620 20.14 -1.46 -0.65
N LEU A 621 20.40 -0.23 -0.22
CA LEU A 621 20.46 0.13 1.21
C LEU A 621 19.05 0.36 1.76
N THR A 622 18.54 -0.57 2.57
CA THR A 622 17.29 -0.37 3.31
C THR A 622 17.56 0.08 4.75
N VAL A 623 17.17 1.30 5.08
CA VAL A 623 17.33 1.91 6.41
C VAL A 623 16.00 1.80 7.17
N THR A 624 15.95 0.90 8.15
CA THR A 624 14.75 0.61 8.96
C THR A 624 14.73 1.32 10.32
N SER A 625 15.86 1.87 10.76
CA SER A 625 16.05 2.53 12.05
C SER A 625 17.11 3.65 11.93
N GLY A 626 17.72 4.10 13.04
CA GLY A 626 18.78 5.12 13.01
C GLY A 626 20.10 4.58 12.45
N MET A 627 20.59 5.15 11.35
CA MET A 627 21.80 4.69 10.66
C MET A 627 22.63 5.84 10.08
N ASN A 628 23.95 5.79 10.27
CA ASN A 628 24.88 6.62 9.51
C ASN A 628 25.22 5.95 8.17
N VAL A 629 25.04 6.64 7.07
CA VAL A 629 25.42 6.19 5.72
C VAL A 629 26.89 6.55 5.50
N THR A 630 27.76 5.53 5.49
CA THR A 630 29.22 5.65 5.47
C THR A 630 29.87 5.29 4.13
N GLU A 631 29.11 4.73 3.18
CA GLU A 631 29.59 4.38 1.84
C GLU A 631 28.97 5.31 0.79
N GLY A 632 29.70 5.59 -0.29
CA GLY A 632 29.41 6.72 -1.18
C GLY A 632 28.63 6.41 -2.46
N THR A 633 28.21 5.17 -2.74
CA THR A 633 27.48 4.84 -3.98
C THR A 633 26.57 3.62 -3.77
N TYR A 634 25.29 3.77 -4.14
CA TYR A 634 24.23 2.74 -4.01
C TYR A 634 23.30 2.76 -5.24
N ARG A 635 22.63 1.65 -5.54
CA ARG A 635 21.67 1.53 -6.66
C ARG A 635 20.34 2.09 -6.21
N ASN A 636 19.71 1.44 -5.25
CA ASN A 636 18.55 1.97 -4.54
C ASN A 636 18.90 2.26 -3.08
N VAL A 637 18.19 3.22 -2.49
CA VAL A 637 18.24 3.50 -1.05
C VAL A 637 16.79 3.69 -0.58
N LEU A 638 16.33 2.85 0.33
CA LEU A 638 14.99 2.92 0.91
C LEU A 638 15.09 3.27 2.39
N VAL A 639 14.79 4.51 2.75
CA VAL A 639 14.51 4.87 4.14
C VAL A 639 13.04 4.54 4.40
N THR A 640 12.77 3.55 5.27
CA THR A 640 11.40 3.12 5.57
C THR A 640 10.67 4.13 6.46
N ALA A 641 9.39 3.88 6.75
CA ALA A 641 8.57 4.71 7.64
C ALA A 641 9.16 4.91 9.07
N THR A 642 10.06 4.02 9.50
CA THR A 642 10.78 4.08 10.79
C THR A 642 12.27 4.40 10.64
N GLY A 643 12.76 4.53 9.41
CA GLY A 643 14.16 4.79 9.09
C GLY A 643 14.58 6.22 9.38
N ASN A 644 15.80 6.39 9.89
CA ASN A 644 16.44 7.68 10.09
C ASN A 644 17.90 7.61 9.61
N ALA A 645 18.09 7.91 8.32
CA ALA A 645 19.40 7.88 7.67
C ALA A 645 20.12 9.23 7.83
N THR A 646 21.40 9.22 8.20
CA THR A 646 22.25 10.42 8.23
C THR A 646 23.48 10.20 7.36
N LEU A 647 23.70 11.04 6.36
CA LEU A 647 24.88 10.92 5.49
C LEU A 647 26.16 11.29 6.26
N THR A 648 27.26 10.59 5.99
CA THR A 648 28.60 10.97 6.48
C THR A 648 29.62 11.16 5.37
N VAL A 649 29.24 10.77 4.14
CA VAL A 649 29.98 10.96 2.87
C VAL A 649 28.99 11.37 1.76
N PRO A 650 29.46 11.93 0.63
CA PRO A 650 28.63 12.19 -0.55
C PRO A 650 27.92 10.91 -1.03
N LEU A 651 26.62 11.02 -1.34
CA LEU A 651 25.77 9.87 -1.66
C LEU A 651 25.44 9.84 -3.16
N ASN A 652 26.07 8.95 -3.92
CA ASN A 652 25.81 8.77 -5.34
C ASN A 652 24.73 7.70 -5.58
N ILE A 653 23.64 8.05 -6.28
CA ILE A 653 22.50 7.16 -6.56
C ILE A 653 22.36 6.94 -8.06
N THR A 654 22.28 5.67 -8.48
CA THR A 654 22.11 5.32 -9.90
C THR A 654 20.70 4.84 -10.26
N GLY A 655 20.00 4.20 -9.32
CA GLY A 655 18.62 3.73 -9.43
C GLY A 655 17.61 4.66 -8.75
N ARG A 656 17.25 4.39 -7.48
CA ARG A 656 16.19 5.13 -6.76
C ARG A 656 16.48 5.33 -5.27
N LEU A 657 16.60 6.58 -4.86
CA LEU A 657 16.49 6.99 -3.45
C LEU A 657 15.02 7.25 -3.12
N THR A 658 14.48 6.57 -2.11
CA THR A 658 13.12 6.74 -1.60
C THR A 658 13.16 6.99 -0.09
N VAL A 659 12.64 8.13 0.35
CA VAL A 659 12.28 8.36 1.76
C VAL A 659 10.77 8.12 1.88
N ALA A 660 10.39 7.00 2.49
CA ALA A 660 9.01 6.58 2.63
C ALA A 660 8.24 7.43 3.64
N THR A 661 6.90 7.32 3.64
CA THR A 661 5.99 8.05 4.55
C THR A 661 6.41 7.91 6.02
N GLY A 662 6.82 9.01 6.65
CA GLY A 662 7.32 9.06 8.04
C GLY A 662 8.84 8.89 8.21
N GLY A 663 9.55 8.37 7.20
CA GLY A 663 11.00 8.20 7.21
C GLY A 663 11.76 9.53 7.20
N THR A 664 12.99 9.53 7.73
CA THR A 664 13.85 10.71 7.82
C THR A 664 15.20 10.50 7.12
N LEU A 665 15.60 11.47 6.29
CA LEU A 665 16.93 11.53 5.69
C LEU A 665 17.61 12.85 6.04
N ASN A 666 18.75 12.79 6.72
CA ASN A 666 19.64 13.92 6.94
C ASN A 666 20.79 13.93 5.94
N THR A 667 20.90 15.02 5.20
CA THR A 667 21.99 15.26 4.23
C THR A 667 23.32 15.59 4.89
N ASN A 668 23.35 16.16 6.10
CA ASN A 668 24.57 16.41 6.91
C ASN A 668 25.72 17.05 6.10
N CYS A 669 25.35 18.03 5.28
CA CYS A 669 26.17 18.78 4.34
C CYS A 669 26.86 17.96 3.22
N GLN A 670 26.44 16.70 3.05
CA GLN A 670 26.82 15.84 1.94
C GLN A 670 25.84 15.98 0.77
N PRO A 671 26.32 16.09 -0.48
CA PRO A 671 25.44 16.15 -1.65
C PRO A 671 24.97 14.75 -2.06
N ILE A 672 23.75 14.68 -2.58
CA ILE A 672 23.16 13.48 -3.19
C ILE A 672 23.31 13.61 -4.72
N THR A 673 24.20 12.81 -5.32
CA THR A 673 24.58 12.88 -6.75
C THR A 673 24.05 11.70 -7.56
N GLY A 674 24.38 11.65 -8.86
CA GLY A 674 24.15 10.49 -9.71
C GLY A 674 22.93 10.59 -10.63
N THR A 675 22.66 9.53 -11.39
CA THR A 675 21.61 9.47 -12.43
C THR A 675 20.24 9.06 -11.91
N GLY A 676 20.16 8.54 -10.68
CA GLY A 676 18.95 7.94 -10.15
C GLY A 676 17.85 8.92 -9.76
N GLN A 677 16.63 8.41 -9.59
CA GLN A 677 15.48 9.16 -9.11
C GLN A 677 15.58 9.42 -7.60
N VAL A 678 15.16 10.61 -7.15
CA VAL A 678 14.94 10.93 -5.73
C VAL A 678 13.45 11.08 -5.46
N VAL A 679 12.92 10.36 -4.47
CA VAL A 679 11.53 10.39 -4.03
C VAL A 679 11.46 10.68 -2.54
N VAL A 680 10.68 11.70 -2.15
CA VAL A 680 10.36 12.01 -0.75
C VAL A 680 8.84 11.95 -0.58
N GLY A 681 8.35 10.96 0.18
CA GLY A 681 6.94 10.69 0.38
C GLY A 681 6.22 11.74 1.25
N PRO A 682 4.87 11.71 1.31
CA PRO A 682 4.12 12.54 2.25
C PRO A 682 4.52 12.20 3.69
N LEU A 683 4.53 13.18 4.60
CA LEU A 683 4.98 13.04 5.99
C LEU A 683 6.43 12.55 6.21
N ALA A 684 7.21 12.30 5.15
CA ALA A 684 8.64 12.07 5.25
C ALA A 684 9.38 13.37 5.60
N THR A 685 10.59 13.26 6.16
CA THR A 685 11.43 14.41 6.53
C THR A 685 12.76 14.40 5.78
N LEU A 686 13.05 15.48 5.06
CA LEU A 686 14.36 15.74 4.44
C LEU A 686 15.06 16.88 5.20
N ARG A 687 16.22 16.60 5.78
CA ARG A 687 17.03 17.57 6.53
C ARG A 687 18.22 18.04 5.69
N ILE A 688 18.36 19.36 5.54
CA ILE A 688 19.10 20.05 4.48
C ILE A 688 20.15 20.97 5.10
N CYS A 689 21.43 20.69 4.87
CA CYS A 689 22.55 21.45 5.45
C CYS A 689 23.32 22.28 4.40
N ASP A 690 23.19 21.96 3.11
CA ASP A 690 23.85 22.68 2.01
C ASP A 690 23.43 24.18 1.96
N PRO A 691 24.38 25.14 1.85
CA PRO A 691 24.08 26.59 1.76
C PRO A 691 23.11 26.98 0.63
N ALA A 692 23.12 26.27 -0.50
CA ALA A 692 22.24 26.53 -1.64
C ALA A 692 20.87 25.82 -1.54
N GLY A 693 20.60 25.12 -0.43
CA GLY A 693 19.32 24.47 -0.15
C GLY A 693 18.98 23.37 -1.15
N LEU A 694 17.77 23.41 -1.72
CA LEU A 694 17.35 22.54 -2.81
C LEU A 694 17.52 23.28 -4.14
N SER A 695 18.49 22.88 -4.96
CA SER A 695 18.68 23.43 -6.31
C SER A 695 17.64 22.90 -7.31
N ALA A 696 17.49 23.55 -8.46
CA ALA A 696 16.59 23.10 -9.52
C ALA A 696 16.95 21.68 -10.00
N PRO A 697 15.98 20.85 -10.43
CA PRO A 697 16.24 19.55 -11.06
C PRO A 697 17.28 19.65 -12.18
N GLY A 698 18.23 18.72 -12.21
CA GLY A 698 19.35 18.74 -13.16
C GLY A 698 20.54 19.63 -12.76
N THR A 699 20.45 20.44 -11.69
CA THR A 699 21.61 21.17 -11.16
C THR A 699 22.57 20.19 -10.49
N THR A 700 23.82 20.14 -10.93
CA THR A 700 24.86 19.21 -10.42
C THR A 700 25.93 19.90 -9.55
N SER A 701 26.03 21.23 -9.60
CA SER A 701 27.12 22.00 -8.97
C SER A 701 26.85 22.44 -7.52
N SER A 702 25.58 22.54 -7.11
CA SER A 702 25.18 23.15 -5.83
C SER A 702 23.84 22.61 -5.32
N GLY A 703 23.58 22.79 -4.01
CA GLY A 703 22.38 22.30 -3.32
C GLY A 703 22.54 20.86 -2.83
N ALA A 704 21.71 20.45 -1.87
CA ALA A 704 21.81 19.12 -1.26
C ALA A 704 21.41 17.98 -2.24
N LEU A 705 20.49 18.25 -3.17
CA LEU A 705 20.15 17.35 -4.28
C LEU A 705 20.88 17.80 -5.54
N ARG A 706 21.86 17.00 -5.99
CA ARG A 706 22.69 17.22 -7.18
C ARG A 706 22.56 16.12 -8.23
N ASN A 707 21.61 15.21 -8.05
CA ASN A 707 21.29 14.13 -8.99
C ASN A 707 20.70 14.70 -10.31
N THR A 708 20.98 14.05 -11.44
CA THR A 708 20.42 14.41 -12.75
C THR A 708 19.11 13.70 -13.06
N GLY A 709 18.80 12.62 -12.33
CA GLY A 709 17.52 11.90 -12.44
C GLY A 709 16.34 12.71 -11.89
N ALA A 710 15.12 12.21 -12.16
CA ALA A 710 13.89 12.86 -11.74
C ALA A 710 13.81 13.07 -10.22
N ARG A 711 13.16 14.16 -9.78
CA ARG A 711 12.92 14.47 -8.37
C ARG A 711 11.41 14.52 -8.12
N SER A 712 10.92 13.69 -7.21
CA SER A 712 9.52 13.68 -6.75
C SER A 712 9.49 14.05 -5.27
N LEU A 713 9.15 15.30 -4.99
CA LEU A 713 9.23 15.91 -3.66
C LEU A 713 7.80 16.23 -3.19
N SER A 714 7.28 15.47 -2.22
CA SER A 714 5.87 15.53 -1.82
C SER A 714 5.47 16.87 -1.20
N THR A 715 4.31 17.39 -1.62
CA THR A 715 3.71 18.62 -1.08
C THR A 715 3.19 18.49 0.35
N ASP A 716 3.28 17.31 0.95
CA ASP A 716 2.88 17.02 2.33
C ASP A 716 4.07 16.49 3.18
N ALA A 717 5.31 16.62 2.69
CA ALA A 717 6.54 16.29 3.41
C ALA A 717 7.05 17.45 4.30
N THR A 718 8.02 17.14 5.17
CA THR A 718 8.76 18.09 5.99
C THR A 718 10.14 18.38 5.38
N TYR A 719 10.48 19.66 5.25
CA TYR A 719 11.81 20.12 4.82
C TYR A 719 12.47 20.90 5.95
N SER A 720 13.62 20.45 6.45
CA SER A 720 14.37 21.08 7.54
C SER A 720 15.66 21.71 7.03
N TYR A 721 16.01 22.92 7.49
CA TYR A 721 17.21 23.65 7.12
C TYR A 721 18.10 23.86 8.34
N GLU A 722 19.25 23.20 8.37
CA GLU A 722 20.09 23.00 9.56
C GLU A 722 21.61 23.12 9.30
N GLY A 723 21.98 23.90 8.28
CA GLY A 723 23.39 24.17 7.99
C GLY A 723 24.07 25.02 9.06
N PRO A 724 25.38 24.84 9.35
CA PRO A 724 26.14 25.67 10.29
C PRO A 724 26.48 27.08 9.72
N SER A 725 25.90 27.44 8.58
CA SER A 725 26.10 28.70 7.84
C SER A 725 24.79 29.12 7.20
N SER A 726 24.63 30.40 6.86
CA SER A 726 23.37 30.90 6.30
C SER A 726 23.00 30.15 5.01
N GLN A 727 21.75 29.71 4.92
CA GLN A 727 21.21 28.97 3.79
C GLN A 727 20.21 29.80 2.99
N VAL A 728 19.97 29.38 1.76
CA VAL A 728 18.73 29.70 1.05
C VAL A 728 17.86 28.45 0.93
N THR A 729 16.55 28.59 0.73
CA THR A 729 15.70 27.39 0.47
C THR A 729 16.05 26.72 -0.85
N GLY A 730 16.53 27.51 -1.82
CA GLY A 730 16.73 27.08 -3.19
C GLY A 730 15.42 26.97 -3.98
N VAL A 731 15.55 26.96 -5.31
CA VAL A 731 14.43 26.95 -6.28
C VAL A 731 13.88 25.53 -6.58
N GLY A 732 14.47 24.50 -5.98
CA GLY A 732 14.00 23.12 -6.01
C GLY A 732 13.04 22.76 -4.86
N LEU A 733 12.82 23.66 -3.89
CA LEU A 733 11.80 23.45 -2.85
C LEU A 733 10.39 23.52 -3.49
N PRO A 734 9.49 22.54 -3.26
CA PRO A 734 8.14 22.59 -3.79
C PRO A 734 7.38 23.86 -3.40
N ALA A 735 6.61 24.43 -4.34
CA ALA A 735 5.78 25.62 -4.09
C ALA A 735 4.67 25.41 -3.05
N THR A 736 4.42 24.16 -2.63
CA THR A 736 3.63 23.82 -1.45
C THR A 736 4.31 22.68 -0.70
N VAL A 737 4.46 22.81 0.62
CA VAL A 737 5.07 21.80 1.50
C VAL A 737 4.14 21.45 2.66
N GLY A 738 4.36 20.29 3.28
CA GLY A 738 3.68 19.89 4.50
C GLY A 738 4.14 20.79 5.63
N SER A 739 5.37 20.58 6.07
CA SER A 739 6.05 21.37 7.10
C SER A 739 7.37 21.95 6.59
N LEU A 740 7.74 23.10 7.14
CA LEU A 740 9.04 23.75 6.92
C LEU A 740 9.69 23.97 8.28
N VAL A 741 10.96 23.59 8.43
CA VAL A 741 11.70 23.69 9.70
C VAL A 741 12.98 24.47 9.46
N ILE A 742 13.27 25.40 10.36
CA ILE A 742 14.41 26.30 10.35
C ILE A 742 15.17 26.04 11.66
N ASP A 743 16.35 25.45 11.57
CA ASP A 743 17.17 24.93 12.67
C ASP A 743 18.63 25.35 12.45
N ASN A 744 18.80 26.62 12.08
CA ASN A 744 20.05 27.19 11.57
C ASN A 744 20.19 28.63 12.09
N GLY A 745 20.94 28.81 13.17
CA GLY A 745 21.19 30.12 13.80
C GLY A 745 21.83 31.19 12.91
N SER A 746 22.42 30.83 11.76
CA SER A 746 22.88 31.81 10.76
C SER A 746 21.74 32.35 9.87
N GLY A 747 20.55 31.78 9.97
CA GLY A 747 19.34 32.18 9.26
C GLY A 747 19.23 31.63 7.83
N VAL A 748 17.98 31.52 7.38
CA VAL A 748 17.59 30.93 6.08
C VAL A 748 16.80 31.95 5.27
N THR A 749 17.12 32.12 3.98
CA THR A 749 16.39 33.03 3.08
C THR A 749 15.54 32.27 2.05
N LEU A 750 14.27 32.63 1.94
CA LEU A 750 13.33 32.07 0.98
C LEU A 750 13.73 32.44 -0.46
N SER A 751 13.92 31.45 -1.35
CA SER A 751 14.34 31.69 -2.74
C SER A 751 13.19 31.91 -3.73
N GLN A 752 11.99 31.41 -3.41
CA GLN A 752 10.79 31.54 -4.26
C GLN A 752 9.52 31.44 -3.41
N PRO A 753 8.35 31.90 -3.87
CA PRO A 753 7.11 31.79 -3.11
C PRO A 753 6.81 30.35 -2.64
N VAL A 754 6.39 30.18 -1.39
CA VAL A 754 6.11 28.87 -0.79
C VAL A 754 4.84 28.90 0.05
N ALA A 755 4.03 27.85 -0.07
CA ALA A 755 2.87 27.63 0.78
C ALA A 755 3.10 26.48 1.77
N VAL A 756 2.77 26.67 3.04
CA VAL A 756 2.91 25.65 4.10
C VAL A 756 1.52 25.13 4.47
N ARG A 757 1.36 23.81 4.56
CA ARG A 757 0.07 23.15 4.91
C ARG A 757 -0.11 22.88 6.40
N GLN A 758 0.98 22.67 7.14
CA GLN A 758 0.95 22.10 8.49
C GLN A 758 1.61 23.04 9.51
N VAL A 759 2.95 23.14 9.51
CA VAL A 759 3.67 24.03 10.43
C VAL A 759 4.98 24.55 9.84
N LEU A 760 5.27 25.83 10.09
CA LEU A 760 6.58 26.43 9.98
C LEU A 760 7.20 26.49 11.39
N ARG A 761 8.25 25.70 11.66
CA ARG A 761 8.93 25.67 12.96
C ARG A 761 10.25 26.41 12.86
N LEU A 762 10.50 27.36 13.76
CA LEU A 762 11.79 28.01 13.93
C LEU A 762 12.38 27.49 15.24
N LEU A 763 13.26 26.50 15.12
CA LEU A 763 14.02 25.89 16.21
C LEU A 763 15.25 26.73 16.54
N ASP A 764 15.97 27.18 15.52
CA ASP A 764 17.02 28.19 15.61
C ASP A 764 17.11 29.06 14.34
N GLY A 765 17.43 30.34 14.53
CA GLY A 765 17.67 31.33 13.48
C GLY A 765 16.45 31.90 12.75
N ASN A 766 16.68 33.02 12.06
CA ASN A 766 15.63 33.78 11.37
C ASN A 766 15.31 33.23 9.98
N PHE A 767 14.04 33.33 9.56
CA PHE A 767 13.59 33.00 8.22
C PHE A 767 13.25 34.27 7.43
N SER A 768 14.17 34.71 6.56
CA SER A 768 13.99 35.89 5.72
C SER A 768 13.14 35.56 4.50
N LEU A 769 12.07 36.32 4.27
CA LEU A 769 11.20 36.14 3.11
C LEU A 769 11.72 36.87 1.85
N ASP A 770 12.60 37.86 2.01
CA ASP A 770 13.26 38.60 0.92
C ASP A 770 12.33 38.94 -0.27
N SER A 771 11.24 39.63 0.08
CA SER A 771 10.13 40.05 -0.80
C SER A 771 9.38 38.93 -1.56
N ARG A 772 9.56 37.65 -1.18
CA ARG A 772 8.79 36.51 -1.72
C ARG A 772 7.66 36.10 -0.77
N MET A 773 6.56 35.61 -1.33
CA MET A 773 5.36 35.30 -0.55
C MET A 773 5.49 33.98 0.21
N LEU A 774 5.32 34.02 1.53
CA LEU A 774 5.00 32.86 2.36
C LEU A 774 3.47 32.80 2.55
N THR A 775 2.84 31.65 2.27
CA THR A 775 1.40 31.45 2.50
C THR A 775 1.16 30.33 3.52
N LEU A 776 0.59 30.64 4.68
CA LEU A 776 0.11 29.63 5.62
C LEU A 776 -1.30 29.20 5.21
N LEU A 777 -1.42 28.00 4.63
CA LEU A 777 -2.66 27.50 4.03
C LEU A 777 -3.72 27.11 5.07
N SER A 778 -4.99 27.19 4.69
CA SER A 778 -6.11 26.78 5.54
C SER A 778 -7.24 26.17 4.72
N ASN A 779 -7.80 25.06 5.21
CA ASN A 779 -8.87 24.30 4.57
C ASN A 779 -9.70 23.52 5.60
N ALA A 780 -10.55 22.59 5.15
CA ALA A 780 -11.43 21.81 6.02
C ALA A 780 -10.73 20.74 6.89
N LEU A 781 -9.47 20.39 6.58
CA LEU A 781 -8.67 19.40 7.31
C LEU A 781 -7.77 20.05 8.36
N GLY A 782 -7.31 21.29 8.14
CA GLY A 782 -6.40 21.98 9.04
C GLY A 782 -6.11 23.44 8.64
N THR A 783 -5.34 24.12 9.48
CA THR A 783 -4.82 25.47 9.26
C THR A 783 -3.35 25.49 9.65
N ALA A 784 -2.50 25.94 8.74
CA ALA A 784 -1.06 26.01 8.96
C ALA A 784 -0.72 27.10 9.99
N MET A 785 0.33 26.84 10.78
CA MET A 785 0.76 27.73 11.86
C MET A 785 2.27 27.92 11.90
N VAL A 786 2.75 28.87 12.71
CA VAL A 786 4.16 29.09 13.01
C VAL A 786 4.43 28.82 14.49
N THR A 787 5.50 28.10 14.79
CA THR A 787 6.05 27.99 16.16
C THR A 787 7.47 28.53 16.19
N ASN A 788 7.81 29.26 17.26
CA ASN A 788 9.14 29.82 17.48
C ASN A 788 9.68 29.22 18.78
N GLN A 789 10.90 28.67 18.73
CA GLN A 789 11.71 28.26 19.87
C GLN A 789 13.03 29.04 19.86
N GLY A 790 13.62 29.23 18.67
CA GLY A 790 14.69 30.19 18.38
C GLY A 790 14.46 30.86 17.02
N GLY A 791 14.59 32.18 16.96
CA GLY A 791 14.45 32.97 15.73
C GLY A 791 13.03 33.31 15.26
N THR A 792 12.93 34.11 14.20
CA THR A 792 11.70 34.76 13.71
C THR A 792 11.61 34.82 12.17
N VAL A 793 10.38 34.83 11.65
CA VAL A 793 10.07 35.10 10.24
C VAL A 793 10.14 36.60 9.98
N LEU A 794 10.87 37.02 8.94
CA LEU A 794 11.11 38.42 8.57
C LEU A 794 10.54 38.73 7.18
N GLY A 795 9.53 39.59 7.12
CA GLY A 795 8.88 40.04 5.88
C GLY A 795 7.35 39.95 5.92
N THR A 796 6.71 40.06 4.76
CA THR A 796 5.25 39.96 4.59
C THR A 796 4.85 38.55 4.19
N ALA A 797 3.85 38.01 4.87
CA ALA A 797 3.26 36.70 4.60
C ALA A 797 1.73 36.80 4.50
N THR A 798 1.11 35.79 3.89
CA THR A 798 -0.34 35.60 3.84
C THR A 798 -0.74 34.48 4.78
N VAL A 799 -1.65 34.74 5.71
CA VAL A 799 -2.19 33.72 6.63
C VAL A 799 -3.65 33.47 6.30
N GLN A 800 -3.97 32.29 5.79
CA GLN A 800 -5.32 31.97 5.35
C GLN A 800 -6.19 31.48 6.50
N ARG A 801 -7.49 31.78 6.48
CA ARG A 801 -8.43 31.36 7.54
C ARG A 801 -9.72 30.77 6.98
N TYR A 802 -9.73 29.46 6.78
CA TYR A 802 -10.92 28.72 6.41
C TYR A 802 -11.99 28.81 7.51
N ILE A 803 -13.19 29.24 7.11
CA ILE A 803 -14.37 29.28 7.97
C ILE A 803 -15.00 27.88 7.96
N SER A 804 -14.95 27.18 9.09
CA SER A 804 -15.50 25.82 9.19
C SER A 804 -16.99 25.78 8.85
N LYS A 805 -17.39 24.73 8.11
CA LYS A 805 -18.78 24.40 7.80
C LYS A 805 -19.47 23.59 8.90
N VAL A 806 -18.69 22.95 9.79
CA VAL A 806 -19.16 21.85 10.66
C VAL A 806 -20.28 22.26 11.62
N SER A 807 -20.26 23.48 12.16
CA SER A 807 -21.37 24.00 12.99
C SER A 807 -22.35 24.89 12.23
N ASN A 808 -21.93 25.48 11.10
CA ASN A 808 -22.77 26.32 10.25
C ASN A 808 -22.13 26.48 8.86
N ALA A 809 -22.71 25.83 7.85
CA ALA A 809 -22.33 25.94 6.43
C ALA A 809 -22.98 27.14 5.69
N GLY A 810 -23.95 27.80 6.33
CA GLY A 810 -24.62 29.01 5.86
C GLY A 810 -23.86 30.28 6.26
N LEU A 811 -24.53 31.42 6.08
CA LEU A 811 -24.10 32.71 6.64
C LEU A 811 -24.23 32.69 8.17
N GLY A 812 -23.45 33.52 8.86
CA GLY A 812 -23.57 33.78 10.28
C GLY A 812 -22.36 34.60 10.75
N TYR A 813 -22.40 35.14 11.96
CA TYR A 813 -21.22 35.81 12.52
C TYR A 813 -20.08 34.81 12.79
N ARG A 814 -18.84 35.27 12.63
CA ARG A 814 -17.60 34.56 12.95
C ARG A 814 -16.67 35.59 13.60
N HIS A 815 -16.15 35.31 14.78
CA HIS A 815 -15.24 36.23 15.46
C HIS A 815 -13.82 35.91 15.00
N LEU A 816 -13.21 36.84 14.27
CA LEU A 816 -11.90 36.71 13.64
C LEU A 816 -10.91 37.71 14.24
N SER A 817 -9.62 37.44 14.13
CA SER A 817 -8.51 38.27 14.61
C SER A 817 -7.37 38.22 13.60
N SER A 818 -6.61 39.31 13.43
CA SER A 818 -5.43 39.28 12.57
C SER A 818 -4.26 38.57 13.28
N PRO A 819 -3.66 37.54 12.67
CA PRO A 819 -2.40 36.93 13.09
C PRO A 819 -1.16 37.71 12.59
N THR A 820 -1.38 38.85 11.90
CA THR A 820 -0.32 39.66 11.28
C THR A 820 -0.47 41.16 11.59
N THR A 821 0.65 41.86 11.53
CA THR A 821 0.69 43.32 11.53
C THR A 821 0.56 43.87 10.12
N SER A 822 -0.25 44.93 9.95
CA SER A 822 -0.56 45.63 8.69
C SER A 822 -1.68 45.06 7.81
N SER A 823 -2.40 44.00 8.20
CA SER A 823 -3.65 43.63 7.49
C SER A 823 -4.74 44.70 7.66
N ALA A 824 -5.54 44.90 6.63
CA ALA A 824 -6.67 45.84 6.59
C ALA A 824 -8.01 45.10 6.42
N VAL A 825 -9.13 45.79 6.65
CA VAL A 825 -10.49 45.22 6.50
C VAL A 825 -10.74 44.69 5.08
N SER A 826 -10.07 45.25 4.08
CA SER A 826 -10.00 44.76 2.69
C SER A 826 -9.62 43.28 2.56
N ASP A 827 -8.69 42.79 3.39
CA ASP A 827 -8.03 41.48 3.20
C ASP A 827 -8.97 40.32 3.51
N LEU A 828 -10.03 40.59 4.28
CA LEU A 828 -11.13 39.66 4.52
C LEU A 828 -11.92 39.32 3.24
N ALA A 829 -11.68 40.00 2.12
CA ALA A 829 -12.26 39.66 0.83
C ALA A 829 -11.80 38.28 0.33
N THR A 830 -12.77 37.45 -0.05
CA THR A 830 -12.57 36.12 -0.62
C THR A 830 -13.63 35.89 -1.68
N ASN A 831 -13.39 34.99 -2.65
CA ASN A 831 -14.44 34.61 -3.59
C ASN A 831 -15.71 34.17 -2.81
N GLY A 832 -16.84 34.86 -3.02
CA GLY A 832 -18.09 34.67 -2.29
C GLY A 832 -18.33 35.55 -1.05
N PHE A 833 -17.40 36.43 -0.66
CA PHE A 833 -17.60 37.43 0.39
C PHE A 833 -16.81 38.72 0.14
N THR A 834 -17.51 39.86 0.18
CA THR A 834 -16.93 41.21 0.10
C THR A 834 -17.17 41.91 1.44
N PRO A 835 -16.15 42.50 2.07
CA PRO A 835 -16.31 43.31 3.27
C PRO A 835 -17.18 44.56 2.99
N ILE A 836 -18.09 44.85 3.92
CA ILE A 836 -18.99 46.02 3.90
C ILE A 836 -18.86 46.71 5.24
N VAL A 837 -18.43 47.98 5.20
CA VAL A 837 -18.33 48.88 6.34
C VAL A 837 -19.31 50.05 6.17
N ASN A 838 -19.80 50.60 7.27
CA ASN A 838 -20.72 51.74 7.24
C ASN A 838 -20.52 52.60 8.50
N PRO A 839 -19.79 53.73 8.43
CA PRO A 839 -19.51 54.58 9.58
C PRO A 839 -20.76 55.12 10.26
N ALA A 840 -21.86 55.32 9.52
CA ALA A 840 -23.11 55.86 10.07
C ALA A 840 -23.79 54.91 11.07
N TYR A 841 -23.45 53.62 11.05
CA TYR A 841 -23.86 52.63 12.05
C TYR A 841 -23.42 53.02 13.49
N ASN A 842 -22.30 53.72 13.61
CA ASN A 842 -21.70 54.10 14.90
C ASN A 842 -22.46 55.23 15.62
N ALA A 843 -23.36 55.93 14.92
CA ALA A 843 -24.14 57.04 15.46
C ALA A 843 -25.55 56.63 15.96
N ILE A 844 -25.88 55.33 15.96
CA ILE A 844 -27.24 54.84 16.27
C ILE A 844 -27.25 54.02 17.57
N PRO A 845 -27.97 54.47 18.63
CA PRO A 845 -28.02 53.80 19.93
C PRO A 845 -28.39 52.31 19.87
N MET A 846 -29.47 51.96 19.16
CA MET A 846 -29.77 50.57 18.78
C MET A 846 -30.00 50.44 17.26
N PRO A 847 -29.15 49.69 16.53
CA PRO A 847 -29.21 49.57 15.07
C PRO A 847 -30.24 48.53 14.60
N THR A 848 -31.50 48.66 15.04
CA THR A 848 -32.62 47.77 14.65
C THR A 848 -33.31 48.17 13.34
N THR A 849 -32.94 49.30 12.75
CA THR A 849 -33.68 49.98 11.66
C THR A 849 -32.99 49.95 10.28
N PHE A 850 -31.87 49.24 10.13
CA PHE A 850 -31.11 49.17 8.89
C PHE A 850 -31.71 48.23 7.83
N THR A 851 -31.53 48.57 6.56
CA THR A 851 -31.83 47.67 5.44
C THR A 851 -30.68 46.71 5.17
N ARG A 852 -30.99 45.49 4.67
CA ARG A 852 -29.99 44.42 4.43
C ARG A 852 -28.88 44.78 3.43
N ALA A 853 -29.00 45.89 2.70
CA ALA A 853 -28.02 46.38 1.74
C ALA A 853 -27.04 47.43 2.31
N THR A 854 -27.32 47.97 3.51
CA THR A 854 -26.51 49.03 4.15
C THR A 854 -25.99 48.66 5.54
N PHE A 855 -26.38 47.50 6.07
CA PHE A 855 -25.84 46.98 7.32
C PHE A 855 -24.38 46.51 7.14
N PRO A 856 -23.44 46.91 8.02
CA PRO A 856 -22.05 46.49 7.93
C PRO A 856 -21.90 44.99 8.21
N ASN A 857 -21.08 44.29 7.42
CA ASN A 857 -20.81 42.85 7.59
C ASN A 857 -19.46 42.58 8.30
N VAL A 858 -18.69 43.62 8.61
CA VAL A 858 -17.54 43.60 9.52
C VAL A 858 -17.79 44.60 10.66
N LEU A 859 -17.66 44.12 11.90
CA LEU A 859 -17.88 44.88 13.13
C LEU A 859 -16.71 44.70 14.10
N GLY A 860 -16.21 45.78 14.69
CA GLY A 860 -15.43 45.74 15.93
C GLY A 860 -16.33 45.78 17.17
N TYR A 861 -15.74 45.81 18.36
CA TYR A 861 -16.46 45.97 19.63
C TYR A 861 -15.77 46.99 20.54
N ASP A 862 -16.56 47.88 21.15
CA ASP A 862 -16.19 48.81 22.22
C ASP A 862 -17.42 49.05 23.09
N GLU A 863 -17.41 48.59 24.35
CA GLU A 863 -18.55 48.76 25.29
C GLU A 863 -18.99 50.22 25.47
N ARG A 864 -18.13 51.21 25.16
CA ARG A 864 -18.41 52.64 25.33
C ARG A 864 -19.13 53.26 24.13
N ARG A 865 -19.40 52.49 23.06
CA ARG A 865 -20.00 52.99 21.81
C ARG A 865 -21.39 53.63 22.04
N ASP A 866 -22.19 53.04 22.92
CA ASP A 866 -23.43 53.66 23.41
C ASP A 866 -23.41 53.71 24.95
N PRO A 867 -22.96 54.83 25.55
CA PRO A 867 -22.91 54.99 27.00
C PRO A 867 -24.30 55.17 27.63
N THR A 868 -25.39 55.10 26.85
CA THR A 868 -26.78 55.14 27.36
C THR A 868 -27.41 53.75 27.49
N ASN A 869 -26.73 52.70 27.00
CA ASN A 869 -27.29 51.36 26.88
C ASN A 869 -26.31 50.28 27.41
N PRO A 870 -26.59 49.64 28.57
CA PRO A 870 -25.69 48.67 29.19
C PRO A 870 -25.79 47.25 28.60
N GLU A 871 -26.63 47.02 27.57
CA GLU A 871 -26.77 45.70 26.96
C GLU A 871 -25.57 45.37 26.07
N PHE A 872 -25.04 44.15 26.22
CA PHE A 872 -23.85 43.63 25.52
C PHE A 872 -23.84 43.89 24.00
N ILE A 873 -24.99 43.81 23.34
CA ILE A 873 -25.16 44.07 21.90
C ILE A 873 -24.84 45.52 21.47
N ALA A 874 -24.92 46.48 22.39
CA ALA A 874 -24.72 47.91 22.12
C ALA A 874 -23.24 48.30 21.90
N GLY A 875 -22.29 47.39 22.17
CA GLY A 875 -20.86 47.63 21.97
C GLY A 875 -20.35 47.41 20.53
N TYR A 876 -21.11 46.76 19.64
CA TYR A 876 -20.64 46.52 18.27
C TYR A 876 -20.60 47.81 17.43
N PHE A 877 -19.49 48.06 16.74
CA PHE A 877 -19.25 49.24 15.89
C PHE A 877 -18.70 48.84 14.51
N SER A 878 -18.93 49.63 13.46
CA SER A 878 -18.36 49.40 12.13
C SER A 878 -17.04 50.16 11.94
N PRO A 879 -16.02 49.57 11.28
CA PRO A 879 -14.84 50.31 10.83
C PRO A 879 -15.20 51.50 9.92
N ASN A 880 -14.29 52.46 9.77
CA ASN A 880 -14.55 53.69 9.03
C ASN A 880 -14.34 53.51 7.52
N SER A 881 -13.39 52.66 7.12
CA SER A 881 -13.04 52.35 5.74
C SER A 881 -12.61 50.89 5.58
N LEU A 882 -12.38 50.46 4.34
CA LEU A 882 -11.76 49.16 4.06
C LEU A 882 -10.25 49.14 4.35
N GLU A 883 -9.62 50.31 4.37
CA GLU A 883 -8.20 50.51 4.71
C GLU A 883 -7.97 50.57 6.24
N ASP A 884 -9.03 50.51 7.06
CA ASP A 884 -8.90 50.48 8.52
C ASP A 884 -8.12 49.21 8.93
N PRO A 885 -7.08 49.31 9.77
CA PRO A 885 -6.25 48.17 10.12
C PRO A 885 -6.98 47.18 11.03
N LEU A 886 -6.85 45.89 10.72
CA LEU A 886 -7.25 44.77 11.58
C LEU A 886 -6.20 44.61 12.68
N ARG A 887 -6.31 45.45 13.72
CA ARG A 887 -5.33 45.60 14.80
C ARG A 887 -5.13 44.26 15.53
N VAL A 888 -3.87 43.83 15.65
CA VAL A 888 -3.50 42.62 16.40
C VAL A 888 -4.04 42.68 17.84
N GLY A 889 -4.58 41.55 18.31
CA GLY A 889 -5.20 41.45 19.64
C GLY A 889 -6.60 42.06 19.76
N HIS A 890 -7.16 42.64 18.71
CA HIS A 890 -8.60 42.93 18.59
C HIS A 890 -9.29 41.77 17.86
N GLY A 891 -10.48 41.39 18.33
CA GLY A 891 -11.38 40.55 17.55
C GLY A 891 -12.40 41.40 16.79
N TYR A 892 -12.87 40.87 15.66
CA TYR A 892 -13.84 41.48 14.77
C TYR A 892 -14.93 40.45 14.46
N SER A 893 -16.20 40.84 14.54
CA SER A 893 -17.33 39.99 14.16
C SER A 893 -17.64 40.17 12.68
N VAL A 894 -17.48 39.08 11.92
CA VAL A 894 -17.57 39.06 10.46
C VAL A 894 -18.73 38.17 10.03
N TYR A 895 -19.68 38.70 9.26
CA TYR A 895 -20.89 37.99 8.82
C TYR A 895 -20.64 37.24 7.50
N ILE A 896 -19.95 36.09 7.60
CA ILE A 896 -19.39 35.33 6.47
C ILE A 896 -19.97 33.92 6.37
N LYS A 897 -19.97 33.33 5.17
CA LYS A 897 -20.48 31.98 4.93
C LYS A 897 -19.46 30.90 5.32
N GLY A 898 -19.95 29.80 5.92
CA GLY A 898 -19.16 28.59 6.12
C GLY A 898 -18.59 28.03 4.80
N GLY A 899 -17.30 27.73 4.80
CA GLY A 899 -16.55 27.26 3.64
C GLY A 899 -15.76 28.30 2.86
N LEU A 900 -15.89 29.58 3.20
CA LEU A 900 -15.06 30.64 2.63
C LEU A 900 -13.73 30.75 3.37
N LYS A 901 -12.77 31.47 2.78
CA LYS A 901 -11.38 31.54 3.25
C LYS A 901 -10.83 32.96 3.05
N PRO A 902 -11.17 33.92 3.94
CA PRO A 902 -10.44 35.18 4.04
C PRO A 902 -8.96 34.92 4.34
N ASP A 903 -8.12 35.86 3.90
CA ASP A 903 -6.68 35.83 4.10
C ASP A 903 -6.26 37.07 4.92
N PHE A 904 -5.14 36.98 5.65
CA PHE A 904 -4.55 38.10 6.38
C PHE A 904 -3.14 38.34 5.84
N VAL A 905 -2.91 39.49 5.20
CA VAL A 905 -1.61 39.84 4.59
C VAL A 905 -0.87 40.81 5.50
N GLY A 906 0.39 40.49 5.86
CA GLY A 906 1.17 41.35 6.74
C GLY A 906 2.40 40.65 7.34
N SER A 907 3.11 41.34 8.25
CA SER A 907 4.25 40.74 8.95
C SER A 907 3.77 39.96 10.17
N LEU A 908 4.19 38.69 10.28
CA LEU A 908 3.69 37.74 11.27
C LEU A 908 3.98 38.19 12.71
N THR A 909 2.93 38.27 13.53
CA THR A 909 3.05 38.60 14.96
C THR A 909 3.72 37.45 15.70
N GLN A 910 4.90 37.66 16.26
CA GLN A 910 5.69 36.59 16.90
C GLN A 910 6.12 36.91 18.34
N THR A 911 6.01 38.18 18.74
CA THR A 911 6.30 38.71 20.08
C THR A 911 5.02 39.03 20.85
N ASP A 912 5.14 39.19 22.16
CA ASP A 912 4.08 39.58 23.08
C ASP A 912 3.25 40.78 22.57
N VAL A 913 1.91 40.73 22.78
CA VAL A 913 0.98 41.78 22.37
C VAL A 913 0.20 42.30 23.56
N THR A 914 0.44 43.56 23.94
CA THR A 914 -0.33 44.24 24.99
C THR A 914 -1.58 44.92 24.41
N ARG A 915 -2.75 44.56 24.93
CA ARG A 915 -4.03 45.22 24.66
C ARG A 915 -4.37 46.15 25.81
N SER A 916 -4.11 47.44 25.59
CA SER A 916 -4.35 48.51 26.56
C SER A 916 -5.68 49.23 26.36
N GLY A 917 -6.11 49.96 27.39
CA GLY A 917 -7.31 50.80 27.37
C GLY A 917 -8.61 50.01 27.54
N LEU A 918 -8.53 48.81 28.13
CA LEU A 918 -9.68 47.96 28.42
C LEU A 918 -10.38 48.50 29.67
N THR A 919 -11.58 49.04 29.51
CA THR A 919 -12.36 49.68 30.57
C THR A 919 -13.45 48.78 31.14
N ARG A 920 -14.13 49.24 32.19
CA ARG A 920 -15.52 48.92 32.47
C ARG A 920 -16.28 50.23 32.53
N THR A 921 -17.37 50.37 31.76
CA THR A 921 -18.10 51.65 31.66
C THR A 921 -18.87 51.95 32.95
N GLY A 922 -18.22 52.65 33.89
CA GLY A 922 -18.73 52.86 35.25
C GLY A 922 -19.88 53.87 35.43
N ASN A 923 -20.55 54.30 34.36
CA ASN A 923 -21.50 55.42 34.37
C ASN A 923 -22.98 55.00 34.22
N PHE A 924 -23.31 53.76 34.58
CA PHE A 924 -24.67 53.21 34.54
C PHE A 924 -25.28 53.13 35.95
N SER A 925 -26.46 53.74 36.15
CA SER A 925 -27.21 53.74 37.41
C SER A 925 -28.13 52.52 37.59
N GLY A 926 -27.69 51.34 37.13
CA GLY A 926 -28.40 50.07 37.21
C GLY A 926 -27.46 48.93 37.62
N PRO A 927 -27.95 47.67 37.70
CA PRO A 927 -27.11 46.53 38.05
C PRO A 927 -25.91 46.44 37.10
N MET A 928 -24.68 46.51 37.65
CA MET A 928 -23.45 46.63 36.86
C MET A 928 -23.04 45.31 36.16
N GLU A 929 -23.89 44.30 36.27
CA GLU A 929 -23.70 42.87 35.97
C GLU A 929 -23.56 42.53 34.47
N LYS A 930 -23.84 43.47 33.57
CA LYS A 930 -23.67 43.28 32.10
C LYS A 930 -22.48 44.02 31.47
N SER A 931 -21.76 44.84 32.24
CA SER A 931 -20.68 45.71 31.75
C SER A 931 -19.28 45.04 31.73
N GLY A 932 -18.32 45.66 31.03
CA GLY A 932 -16.90 45.31 31.08
C GLY A 932 -16.38 44.33 30.02
N TRP A 933 -17.21 43.95 29.03
CA TRP A 933 -16.82 43.02 27.97
C TRP A 933 -15.94 43.66 26.90
N HIS A 934 -14.94 42.92 26.41
CA HIS A 934 -14.09 43.34 25.28
C HIS A 934 -13.90 42.19 24.29
N LEU A 935 -14.08 42.46 22.99
CA LEU A 935 -13.78 41.49 21.93
C LEU A 935 -12.27 41.50 21.63
N LEU A 936 -11.57 40.60 22.29
CA LEU A 936 -10.16 40.32 22.12
C LEU A 936 -9.94 39.39 20.92
N GLY A 937 -8.69 39.30 20.47
CA GLY A 937 -8.30 38.45 19.35
C GLY A 937 -7.03 37.68 19.65
N ASN A 938 -6.95 36.42 19.21
CA ASN A 938 -5.67 35.72 19.18
C ASN A 938 -4.77 36.45 18.15
N PRO A 939 -3.65 37.06 18.57
CA PRO A 939 -2.84 37.90 17.70
C PRO A 939 -1.82 37.10 16.89
N PHE A 940 -1.69 35.79 17.14
CA PHE A 940 -0.58 34.97 16.66
C PHE A 940 -0.97 34.09 15.45
N PRO A 941 0.00 33.75 14.58
CA PRO A 941 -0.13 32.73 13.54
C PRO A 941 -0.04 31.32 14.14
N SER A 942 -0.65 31.08 15.31
CA SER A 942 -0.73 29.80 16.01
C SER A 942 -1.98 29.78 16.89
N PRO A 943 -2.40 28.63 17.44
CA PRO A 943 -3.28 28.62 18.59
C PRO A 943 -2.65 29.41 19.77
N LEU A 944 -3.49 29.88 20.69
CA LEU A 944 -3.12 30.57 21.93
C LEU A 944 -3.70 29.79 23.10
N ASP A 945 -2.85 29.20 23.95
CA ASP A 945 -3.29 28.49 25.14
C ASP A 945 -3.67 29.50 26.23
N TRP A 946 -4.97 29.53 26.59
CA TRP A 946 -5.47 30.49 27.57
C TRP A 946 -5.08 30.15 29.01
N ASP A 947 -4.86 28.86 29.34
CA ASP A 947 -4.46 28.46 30.70
C ASP A 947 -3.09 29.07 31.05
N LEU A 948 -2.21 29.31 30.06
CA LEU A 948 -0.92 30.00 30.21
C LEU A 948 -1.02 31.54 30.26
N VAL A 949 -2.17 32.12 29.89
CA VAL A 949 -2.46 33.55 30.03
C VAL A 949 -3.06 33.83 31.40
N ASP A 950 -4.00 32.98 31.86
CA ASP A 950 -4.74 33.06 33.13
C ASP A 950 -3.83 33.38 34.34
N ASP A 951 -2.76 32.60 34.49
CA ASP A 951 -1.76 32.74 35.57
C ASP A 951 -1.23 34.18 35.74
N ASN A 952 -1.10 34.93 34.64
CA ASN A 952 -0.44 36.23 34.56
C ASN A 952 -1.41 37.42 34.38
N LEU A 953 -2.72 37.21 34.48
CA LEU A 953 -3.70 38.28 34.29
C LEU A 953 -3.69 39.35 35.41
N PRO A 954 -3.88 40.64 35.08
CA PRO A 954 -3.88 41.73 36.05
C PRO A 954 -5.11 41.69 36.96
N ALA A 955 -4.95 42.11 38.21
CA ALA A 955 -6.04 42.22 39.17
C ALA A 955 -7.18 43.12 38.62
N GLY A 956 -8.41 42.61 38.67
CA GLY A 956 -9.59 43.29 38.14
C GLY A 956 -9.93 42.97 36.67
N PHE A 957 -9.23 42.02 36.04
CA PHE A 957 -9.68 41.31 34.84
C PHE A 957 -10.10 39.89 35.27
N ASN A 958 -11.28 39.41 34.86
CA ASN A 958 -11.69 38.02 35.11
C ASN A 958 -10.95 37.09 34.14
N SER A 959 -10.54 35.90 34.58
CA SER A 959 -9.88 34.96 33.67
C SER A 959 -10.85 34.18 32.76
N GLU A 960 -12.13 34.53 32.79
CA GLU A 960 -13.18 33.95 31.95
C GLU A 960 -13.03 34.42 30.49
N ILE A 961 -13.08 33.47 29.56
CA ILE A 961 -13.21 33.78 28.13
C ILE A 961 -14.34 33.03 27.45
N PHE A 962 -14.88 33.65 26.41
CA PHE A 962 -16.00 33.15 25.64
C PHE A 962 -15.73 33.24 24.13
N VAL A 963 -15.62 32.07 23.47
CA VAL A 963 -15.41 31.94 22.02
C VAL A 963 -16.74 31.67 21.34
N PHE A 964 -17.15 32.52 20.41
CA PHE A 964 -18.44 32.38 19.71
C PHE A 964 -18.40 31.31 18.61
N LYS A 965 -19.24 30.27 18.74
CA LYS A 965 -19.46 29.21 17.76
C LYS A 965 -20.85 29.39 17.13
N SER A 966 -20.90 29.95 15.92
CA SER A 966 -22.15 30.09 15.16
C SER A 966 -22.73 28.73 14.78
N THR A 967 -24.05 28.63 14.91
CA THR A 967 -24.88 27.45 14.65
C THR A 967 -25.87 27.66 13.49
N GLY A 968 -26.06 28.92 13.06
CA GLY A 968 -26.98 29.24 11.97
C GLY A 968 -26.91 30.69 11.49
N SER A 969 -27.96 31.16 10.81
CA SER A 969 -28.02 32.48 10.17
C SER A 969 -28.30 33.62 11.15
N GLY A 970 -27.73 34.80 10.90
CA GLY A 970 -27.83 35.93 11.83
C GLY A 970 -27.00 35.70 13.10
N GLN A 971 -27.59 36.01 14.26
CA GLN A 971 -26.96 35.90 15.59
C GLN A 971 -26.99 34.46 16.17
N GLN A 972 -27.38 33.46 15.38
CA GLN A 972 -27.52 32.08 15.84
C GLN A 972 -26.15 31.45 16.14
N GLY A 973 -25.92 31.13 17.42
CA GLY A 973 -24.69 30.55 17.93
C GLY A 973 -24.74 30.32 19.44
N ILE A 974 -23.64 29.73 19.94
CA ILE A 974 -23.36 29.52 21.37
C ILE A 974 -21.99 30.11 21.72
N TYR A 975 -21.79 30.46 22.99
CA TYR A 975 -20.47 30.83 23.50
C TYR A 975 -19.82 29.65 24.22
N LEU A 976 -18.63 29.26 23.77
CA LEU A 976 -17.81 28.24 24.41
C LEU A 976 -16.91 28.89 25.47
N SER A 977 -16.98 28.39 26.71
CA SER A 977 -16.26 28.97 27.85
C SER A 977 -14.87 28.35 28.06
N ARG A 978 -13.96 29.12 28.68
CA ARG A 978 -12.74 28.61 29.34
C ARG A 978 -12.44 29.46 30.58
N GLN A 979 -12.10 28.80 31.69
CA GLN A 979 -11.88 29.38 33.02
C GLN A 979 -11.07 28.41 33.89
N ASN A 980 -9.86 28.76 34.38
CA ASN A 980 -9.07 27.89 35.28
C ASN A 980 -8.96 26.43 34.78
N GLY A 981 -8.81 26.29 33.45
CA GLY A 981 -8.74 25.01 32.78
C GLY A 981 -10.04 24.20 32.68
N MET A 982 -11.17 24.70 33.16
CA MET A 982 -12.52 24.15 32.93
C MET A 982 -13.26 24.96 31.86
N GLY A 983 -14.25 24.38 31.21
CA GLY A 983 -15.01 25.07 30.16
C GLY A 983 -15.45 24.17 29.02
N THR A 984 -16.31 24.72 28.17
CA THR A 984 -16.92 24.03 27.02
C THR A 984 -16.14 24.25 25.71
N LEU A 985 -15.08 25.06 25.73
CA LEU A 985 -14.08 25.18 24.66
C LEU A 985 -13.21 23.91 24.61
N PRO A 986 -13.30 23.08 23.54
CA PRO A 986 -12.55 21.82 23.47
C PRO A 986 -11.04 22.04 23.47
N ASP A 987 -10.32 21.14 24.15
CA ASP A 987 -8.86 21.05 24.27
C ASP A 987 -8.12 22.25 24.90
N GLY A 988 -8.69 23.46 24.87
CA GLY A 988 -8.22 24.64 25.58
C GLY A 988 -7.78 25.84 24.73
N PRO A 989 -6.94 25.69 23.69
CA PRO A 989 -6.36 26.85 23.04
C PRO A 989 -7.33 27.55 22.08
N ILE A 990 -7.34 28.87 22.12
CA ILE A 990 -8.04 29.73 21.17
C ILE A 990 -7.40 29.55 19.79
N ALA A 991 -8.18 29.13 18.81
CA ALA A 991 -7.68 28.85 17.46
C ALA A 991 -7.01 30.08 16.80
N LEU A 992 -6.09 29.81 15.86
CA LEU A 992 -5.42 30.83 15.04
C LEU A 992 -6.45 31.80 14.44
N GLY A 993 -6.21 33.10 14.60
CA GLY A 993 -7.04 34.16 14.03
C GLY A 993 -8.52 34.13 14.48
N ALA A 994 -8.81 33.57 15.66
CA ALA A 994 -10.14 33.66 16.28
C ALA A 994 -10.25 34.85 17.24
N GLY A 995 -11.43 35.44 17.31
CA GLY A 995 -11.83 36.42 18.31
C GLY A 995 -12.54 35.78 19.49
N PHE A 996 -12.35 36.32 20.69
CA PHE A 996 -12.91 35.84 21.95
C PHE A 996 -13.27 37.02 22.85
N PHE A 997 -14.33 36.88 23.64
CA PHE A 997 -14.64 37.87 24.68
C PHE A 997 -13.89 37.54 25.97
N GLY A 998 -13.38 38.58 26.62
CA GLY A 998 -12.91 38.56 28.02
C GLY A 998 -13.41 39.81 28.76
N ARG A 999 -13.27 39.86 30.08
CA ARG A 999 -14.01 40.82 30.91
C ARG A 999 -13.16 41.59 31.94
N VAL A 1000 -13.32 42.91 31.92
CA VAL A 1000 -12.80 43.83 32.94
C VAL A 1000 -13.86 44.02 34.02
N MET A 1001 -13.50 43.74 35.28
CA MET A 1001 -14.32 44.04 36.45
C MET A 1001 -13.90 45.33 37.17
N SER A 1002 -12.64 45.76 37.00
CA SER A 1002 -12.10 47.03 37.50
C SER A 1002 -12.84 48.25 36.93
N GLY A 1003 -13.13 49.26 37.77
CA GLY A 1003 -13.59 50.57 37.30
C GLY A 1003 -12.48 51.46 36.71
N ALA A 1004 -11.22 51.06 36.83
CA ALA A 1004 -10.07 51.75 36.24
C ALA A 1004 -9.60 51.04 34.96
N PRO A 1005 -9.10 51.76 33.93
CA PRO A 1005 -8.61 51.15 32.69
C PRO A 1005 -7.45 50.18 32.94
N LEU A 1006 -7.55 48.98 32.37
CA LEU A 1006 -6.53 47.93 32.43
C LEU A 1006 -5.82 47.75 31.08
N SER A 1007 -4.72 47.00 31.14
CA SER A 1007 -4.04 46.45 29.97
C SER A 1007 -3.72 44.98 30.25
N ILE A 1008 -4.01 44.09 29.31
CA ILE A 1008 -3.55 42.69 29.36
C ILE A 1008 -2.42 42.50 28.36
N THR A 1009 -1.49 41.59 28.64
CA THR A 1009 -0.52 41.11 27.65
C THR A 1009 -0.90 39.69 27.26
N LEU A 1010 -0.92 39.42 25.95
CA LEU A 1010 -0.99 38.08 25.39
C LEU A 1010 0.45 37.67 25.07
N PRO A 1011 1.09 36.84 25.91
CA PRO A 1011 2.52 36.59 25.79
C PRO A 1011 2.80 35.56 24.69
N SER A 1012 3.95 35.71 24.04
CA SER A 1012 4.42 34.77 23.00
C SER A 1012 4.73 33.38 23.56
N SER A 1013 4.97 33.25 24.87
CA SER A 1013 5.14 31.97 25.58
C SER A 1013 3.85 31.14 25.70
N ALA A 1014 2.67 31.74 25.54
CA ALA A 1014 1.38 31.03 25.55
C ALA A 1014 1.04 30.36 24.19
N ARG A 1015 2.03 30.21 23.30
CA ARG A 1015 1.91 29.56 21.98
C ARG A 1015 2.41 28.11 22.07
N PRO A 1016 1.65 27.09 21.63
CA PRO A 1016 2.03 25.69 21.81
C PRO A 1016 3.19 25.30 20.87
N VAL A 1017 4.36 25.01 21.43
CA VAL A 1017 5.60 24.75 20.66
C VAL A 1017 5.75 23.32 20.10
N ASN A 1018 4.97 22.36 20.62
CA ASN A 1018 5.15 20.90 20.39
C ASN A 1018 3.92 20.19 19.78
N TYR A 1019 3.04 20.93 19.13
CA TYR A 1019 1.75 20.44 18.61
C TYR A 1019 1.90 19.31 17.55
N PRO A 1020 1.15 18.20 17.65
CA PRO A 1020 1.04 17.19 16.58
C PRO A 1020 0.10 17.67 15.45
N TYR A 1021 0.28 17.15 14.24
CA TYR A 1021 -0.46 17.58 13.04
C TYR A 1021 -1.98 17.27 13.08
N THR A 1022 -2.40 16.26 13.83
CA THR A 1022 -3.76 15.69 13.77
C THR A 1022 -4.75 16.37 14.73
N GLN A 1023 -5.16 17.60 14.40
CA GLN A 1023 -6.16 18.41 15.13
C GLN A 1023 -5.77 18.79 16.58
N PRO A 1024 -6.54 19.64 17.30
CA PRO A 1024 -6.38 19.77 18.74
C PRO A 1024 -6.67 18.43 19.42
N VAL A 1025 -5.66 17.85 20.04
CA VAL A 1025 -5.79 16.73 20.98
C VAL A 1025 -4.86 17.01 22.15
N GLN A 1026 -5.46 17.37 23.29
CA GLN A 1026 -4.90 17.34 24.64
C GLN A 1026 -3.48 17.91 24.85
N TYR A 1027 -3.39 19.20 25.15
CA TYR A 1027 -2.22 19.77 25.83
C TYR A 1027 -2.40 19.85 27.35
N ARG A 1028 -2.41 18.67 27.99
CA ARG A 1028 -2.26 18.55 29.45
C ARG A 1028 -1.23 17.49 29.82
N THR A 1029 -0.13 17.94 30.39
CA THR A 1029 0.97 17.10 30.89
C THR A 1029 0.64 16.38 32.21
N ALA A 1030 -0.44 16.77 32.89
CA ALA A 1030 -0.97 16.09 34.06
C ALA A 1030 -2.50 15.93 33.95
N PRO A 1031 -3.08 14.78 34.36
CA PRO A 1031 -4.52 14.62 34.46
C PRO A 1031 -5.09 15.55 35.54
N ASP A 1032 -6.24 16.16 35.25
CA ASP A 1032 -6.95 17.01 36.20
C ASP A 1032 -7.53 16.14 37.33
N VAL A 1033 -7.10 16.37 38.58
CA VAL A 1033 -7.49 15.58 39.75
C VAL A 1033 -8.69 16.14 40.52
N ARG A 1034 -9.26 17.28 40.08
CA ARG A 1034 -10.39 17.94 40.75
C ARG A 1034 -11.68 17.13 40.54
N PRO A 1035 -12.51 16.87 41.58
CA PRO A 1035 -13.86 16.32 41.40
C PRO A 1035 -14.65 17.24 40.48
N THR A 1036 -15.07 16.70 39.33
CA THR A 1036 -15.65 17.47 38.22
C THR A 1036 -16.81 16.71 37.58
N MET A 1037 -17.91 17.42 37.35
CA MET A 1037 -19.05 16.93 36.58
C MET A 1037 -19.54 17.98 35.60
N SER A 1038 -20.28 17.57 34.57
CA SER A 1038 -21.07 18.48 33.75
C SER A 1038 -22.44 17.92 33.39
N VAL A 1039 -23.38 18.82 33.13
CA VAL A 1039 -24.70 18.50 32.58
C VAL A 1039 -24.79 19.14 31.21
N THR A 1040 -25.26 18.38 30.23
CA THR A 1040 -25.59 18.88 28.89
C THR A 1040 -27.10 18.95 28.72
N LEU A 1041 -27.61 19.96 28.01
CA LEU A 1041 -29.03 20.13 27.67
C LEU A 1041 -29.17 20.22 26.15
N ARG A 1042 -30.04 19.36 25.57
CA ARG A 1042 -30.39 19.40 24.15
C ARG A 1042 -31.90 19.22 23.92
N GLN A 1043 -32.41 19.74 22.81
CA GLN A 1043 -33.75 19.40 22.34
C GLN A 1043 -33.73 18.03 21.65
N THR A 1044 -34.73 17.18 21.88
CA THR A 1044 -34.82 15.84 21.25
C THR A 1044 -35.81 15.83 20.09
N GLY A 1045 -35.57 14.96 19.11
CA GLY A 1045 -36.36 14.88 17.87
C GLY A 1045 -36.05 15.97 16.84
N VAL A 1046 -35.07 16.83 17.09
CA VAL A 1046 -34.55 17.84 16.14
C VAL A 1046 -33.21 17.34 15.59
N ALA A 1047 -33.06 17.32 14.27
CA ALA A 1047 -31.79 16.99 13.62
C ALA A 1047 -30.75 18.07 13.90
N ASP A 1048 -29.48 17.68 14.07
CA ASP A 1048 -28.35 18.56 14.40
C ASP A 1048 -28.57 19.46 15.63
N ALA A 1049 -29.40 19.02 16.58
CA ALA A 1049 -29.70 19.74 17.81
C ALA A 1049 -28.44 20.02 18.64
N VAL A 1050 -28.02 21.28 18.69
CA VAL A 1050 -26.86 21.74 19.44
C VAL A 1050 -27.17 21.68 20.94
N ALA A 1051 -26.31 21.00 21.69
CA ALA A 1051 -26.35 21.00 23.15
C ALA A 1051 -25.60 22.21 23.72
N ASP A 1052 -26.07 22.72 24.85
CA ASP A 1052 -25.32 23.60 25.74
C ASP A 1052 -24.95 22.84 27.02
N GLU A 1053 -23.91 23.27 27.72
CA GLU A 1053 -23.30 22.53 28.83
C GLU A 1053 -22.98 23.47 30.01
N ALA A 1054 -23.26 22.99 31.23
CA ALA A 1054 -22.87 23.64 32.47
C ALA A 1054 -21.95 22.71 33.29
N ILE A 1055 -20.82 23.23 33.72
CA ILE A 1055 -19.74 22.48 34.40
C ILE A 1055 -19.69 22.88 35.86
N VAL A 1056 -19.61 21.90 36.76
CA VAL A 1056 -19.37 22.10 38.19
C VAL A 1056 -18.11 21.34 38.59
N TYR A 1057 -17.20 21.98 39.30
CA TYR A 1057 -16.02 21.34 39.86
C TYR A 1057 -15.71 21.82 41.27
N PHE A 1058 -14.92 21.05 42.01
CA PHE A 1058 -14.60 21.31 43.41
C PHE A 1058 -13.10 21.56 43.61
N GLN A 1059 -12.74 22.73 44.15
CA GLN A 1059 -11.36 23.18 44.32
C GLN A 1059 -11.15 23.90 45.66
N THR A 1060 -9.97 23.73 46.25
CA THR A 1060 -9.54 24.50 47.43
C THR A 1060 -9.25 25.94 47.04
N GLY A 1061 -9.83 26.90 47.77
CA GLY A 1061 -9.72 28.34 47.51
C GLY A 1061 -10.97 28.97 46.90
N ALA A 1062 -11.79 28.19 46.20
CA ALA A 1062 -13.03 28.67 45.60
C ALA A 1062 -14.16 28.89 46.63
N THR A 1063 -15.21 29.64 46.26
CA THR A 1063 -16.28 30.08 47.20
C THR A 1063 -17.68 29.67 46.73
N ALA A 1064 -18.73 30.11 47.44
CA ALA A 1064 -20.14 29.94 47.03
C ALA A 1064 -20.75 31.20 46.39
N GLN A 1065 -19.90 32.19 46.11
CA GLN A 1065 -20.17 33.43 45.38
C GLN A 1065 -19.24 33.48 44.16
N VAL A 1066 -19.60 34.27 43.14
CA VAL A 1066 -18.82 34.39 41.89
C VAL A 1066 -17.37 34.80 42.19
N ASP A 1067 -16.42 33.94 41.81
CA ASP A 1067 -14.99 34.20 41.90
C ASP A 1067 -14.36 34.37 40.51
N SER A 1068 -13.76 35.54 40.29
CA SER A 1068 -13.03 35.96 39.08
C SER A 1068 -11.95 34.99 38.55
N ARG A 1069 -11.50 34.03 39.37
CA ARG A 1069 -10.53 32.98 38.99
C ARG A 1069 -11.10 31.56 38.96
N PHE A 1070 -12.37 31.33 39.30
CA PHE A 1070 -12.95 29.99 39.35
C PHE A 1070 -14.27 29.83 38.58
N ASP A 1071 -15.02 30.92 38.37
CA ASP A 1071 -16.33 30.90 37.74
C ASP A 1071 -16.34 31.59 36.37
N ALA A 1072 -17.25 31.17 35.49
CA ALA A 1072 -17.48 31.79 34.18
C ALA A 1072 -18.95 32.21 34.05
N GLU A 1073 -19.23 33.50 34.21
CA GLU A 1073 -20.55 34.11 34.08
C GLU A 1073 -20.89 34.37 32.60
N ARG A 1074 -22.04 33.88 32.12
CA ARG A 1074 -22.37 33.94 30.69
C ARG A 1074 -22.56 35.40 30.21
N PRO A 1075 -21.98 35.79 29.05
CA PRO A 1075 -22.18 37.14 28.49
C PRO A 1075 -23.61 37.37 27.97
N GLU A 1076 -24.25 36.33 27.43
CA GLU A 1076 -25.66 36.32 27.02
C GLU A 1076 -26.21 34.88 26.88
N HIS A 1077 -27.54 34.73 26.88
CA HIS A 1077 -28.22 33.48 26.54
C HIS A 1077 -28.05 33.10 25.06
N ASN A 1078 -28.05 31.81 24.75
CA ASN A 1078 -27.92 31.31 23.38
C ASN A 1078 -29.11 31.75 22.51
N LYS A 1079 -28.87 31.91 21.20
CA LYS A 1079 -29.85 32.49 20.27
C LYS A 1079 -30.28 31.50 19.20
N GLY A 1080 -31.52 31.63 18.72
CA GLY A 1080 -32.05 30.84 17.59
C GLY A 1080 -32.77 29.54 17.94
N GLY A 1081 -33.19 29.35 19.20
CA GLY A 1081 -33.83 28.11 19.66
C GLY A 1081 -32.85 27.05 20.17
N VAL A 1082 -31.53 27.31 20.10
CA VAL A 1082 -30.55 26.55 20.90
C VAL A 1082 -30.83 26.85 22.38
N PRO A 1083 -30.98 25.84 23.26
CA PRO A 1083 -31.25 26.07 24.67
C PRO A 1083 -30.03 26.69 25.37
N THR A 1084 -30.25 27.40 26.47
CA THR A 1084 -29.17 27.81 27.40
C THR A 1084 -29.23 26.95 28.66
N LEU A 1085 -28.07 26.56 29.20
CA LEU A 1085 -27.95 25.88 30.49
C LEU A 1085 -26.89 26.56 31.35
N ALA A 1086 -27.25 26.90 32.59
CA ALA A 1086 -26.32 27.41 33.58
C ALA A 1086 -26.59 26.79 34.96
N SER A 1087 -25.58 26.81 35.82
CA SER A 1087 -25.79 26.66 37.26
C SER A 1087 -25.97 28.03 37.91
N LEU A 1088 -26.73 28.11 39.00
CA LEU A 1088 -26.99 29.39 39.69
C LEU A 1088 -26.23 29.48 41.01
N THR A 1089 -25.67 30.65 41.28
CA THR A 1089 -25.21 31.04 42.62
C THR A 1089 -26.38 31.34 43.56
N THR A 1090 -26.09 31.53 44.85
CA THR A 1090 -27.10 31.98 45.84
C THR A 1090 -27.64 33.38 45.58
N THR A 1091 -26.93 34.19 44.79
CA THR A 1091 -27.31 35.55 44.35
C THR A 1091 -28.03 35.57 43.00
N GLY A 1092 -28.02 34.46 42.25
CA GLY A 1092 -28.71 34.33 40.96
C GLY A 1092 -27.83 34.51 39.71
N ASN A 1093 -26.50 34.60 39.87
CA ASN A 1093 -25.56 34.70 38.75
C ASN A 1093 -25.54 33.40 37.93
N GLU A 1094 -25.40 33.53 36.61
CA GLU A 1094 -25.56 32.43 35.64
C GLU A 1094 -24.23 31.86 35.18
N LEU A 1095 -23.79 30.77 35.83
CA LEU A 1095 -22.46 30.20 35.65
C LEU A 1095 -22.45 29.02 34.67
N ALA A 1096 -21.70 29.18 33.57
CA ALA A 1096 -21.36 28.11 32.63
C ALA A 1096 -20.27 27.18 33.19
N VAL A 1097 -19.36 27.73 33.98
CA VAL A 1097 -18.38 27.02 34.80
C VAL A 1097 -18.53 27.52 36.23
N ASN A 1098 -18.66 26.59 37.18
CA ASN A 1098 -18.92 26.87 38.59
C ASN A 1098 -17.90 26.10 39.45
N GLY A 1099 -17.01 26.85 40.09
CA GLY A 1099 -15.96 26.36 40.98
C GLY A 1099 -16.37 26.48 42.43
N LEU A 1100 -16.72 25.36 43.07
CA LEU A 1100 -17.15 25.33 44.47
C LEU A 1100 -16.00 24.94 45.42
N PRO A 1101 -16.02 25.38 46.69
CA PRO A 1101 -15.08 24.90 47.70
C PRO A 1101 -15.19 23.39 47.86
N THR A 1102 -14.09 22.70 48.12
CA THR A 1102 -14.09 21.24 48.41
C THR A 1102 -15.03 20.86 49.55
N THR A 1103 -15.27 21.75 50.52
CA THR A 1103 -16.26 21.54 51.59
C THR A 1103 -17.71 21.41 51.12
N ALA A 1104 -18.03 21.85 49.89
CA ALA A 1104 -19.34 21.67 49.27
C ALA A 1104 -19.51 20.30 48.59
N PHE A 1105 -18.42 19.53 48.38
CA PHE A 1105 -18.49 18.15 47.89
C PHE A 1105 -18.92 17.19 49.01
N ARG A 1106 -20.19 17.27 49.41
CA ARG A 1106 -20.77 16.54 50.56
C ARG A 1106 -22.25 16.26 50.37
N ALA A 1107 -22.77 15.30 51.13
CA ALA A 1107 -24.21 15.08 51.25
C ALA A 1107 -24.93 16.35 51.75
N GLY A 1108 -26.10 16.64 51.17
CA GLY A 1108 -26.92 17.81 51.46
C GLY A 1108 -26.63 19.05 50.60
N THR A 1109 -25.60 19.04 49.74
CA THR A 1109 -25.36 20.12 48.78
C THR A 1109 -26.40 20.10 47.65
N VAL A 1110 -26.95 21.27 47.33
CA VAL A 1110 -27.92 21.46 46.24
C VAL A 1110 -27.46 22.61 45.36
N ILE A 1111 -27.36 22.38 44.05
CA ILE A 1111 -26.95 23.37 43.05
C ILE A 1111 -28.15 23.58 42.11
N PRO A 1112 -28.81 24.75 42.11
CA PRO A 1112 -29.90 25.02 41.16
C PRO A 1112 -29.37 25.11 39.73
N LEU A 1113 -30.20 24.69 38.77
CA LEU A 1113 -29.92 24.86 37.34
C LEU A 1113 -30.91 25.86 36.75
N MET A 1114 -30.40 26.77 35.92
CA MET A 1114 -31.19 27.63 35.02
C MET A 1114 -31.21 26.99 33.63
N LEU A 1115 -32.38 26.98 33.02
CA LEU A 1115 -32.58 26.66 31.61
C LEU A 1115 -33.25 27.84 30.91
N ASP A 1116 -32.78 28.26 29.73
CA ASP A 1116 -33.59 29.07 28.80
C ASP A 1116 -33.99 28.21 27.61
N VAL A 1117 -35.30 28.08 27.39
CA VAL A 1117 -35.90 27.17 26.41
C VAL A 1117 -37.01 27.88 25.63
N ALA A 1118 -36.62 28.48 24.50
CA ALA A 1118 -37.53 29.26 23.65
C ALA A 1118 -38.69 28.45 23.06
N ALA A 1119 -38.47 27.18 22.69
CA ALA A 1119 -39.45 26.35 21.98
C ALA A 1119 -40.13 25.30 22.89
N ALA A 1120 -41.43 25.09 22.69
CA ALA A 1120 -42.15 23.94 23.25
C ALA A 1120 -41.58 22.63 22.69
N GLY A 1121 -41.42 21.60 23.53
CA GLY A 1121 -40.89 20.32 23.05
C GLY A 1121 -40.50 19.33 24.13
N THR A 1122 -39.84 18.25 23.67
CA THR A 1122 -39.12 17.32 24.54
C THR A 1122 -37.65 17.69 24.51
N TYR A 1123 -37.03 17.78 25.68
CA TYR A 1123 -35.61 18.07 25.88
C TYR A 1123 -35.00 16.95 26.72
N GLU A 1124 -33.69 16.83 26.68
CA GLU A 1124 -32.93 15.84 27.42
C GLU A 1124 -31.77 16.52 28.14
N MET A 1125 -31.67 16.25 29.44
CA MET A 1125 -30.42 16.42 30.18
C MET A 1125 -29.62 15.11 30.12
N ALA A 1126 -28.31 15.21 29.93
CA ALA A 1126 -27.40 14.07 30.08
C ALA A 1126 -26.20 14.46 30.96
N LEU A 1127 -25.72 13.51 31.77
CA LEU A 1127 -24.45 13.67 32.48
C LEU A 1127 -23.29 13.57 31.47
N GLY A 1128 -22.49 14.63 31.35
CA GLY A 1128 -21.39 14.74 30.42
C GLY A 1128 -20.07 14.24 31.03
N LYS A 1129 -19.16 15.18 31.31
CA LYS A 1129 -17.91 14.92 32.02
C LYS A 1129 -18.20 14.38 33.42
N TRP A 1130 -17.45 13.36 33.86
CA TRP A 1130 -17.51 12.81 35.21
C TRP A 1130 -16.12 12.30 35.60
N ALA A 1131 -15.39 13.10 36.38
CA ALA A 1131 -13.98 12.86 36.71
C ALA A 1131 -13.70 13.07 38.21
N ASN A 1132 -12.92 12.16 38.80
CA ASN A 1132 -12.48 12.18 40.22
C ASN A 1132 -13.63 12.17 41.26
N MET A 1133 -14.86 11.89 40.85
CA MET A 1133 -16.05 11.80 41.72
C MET A 1133 -16.09 10.50 42.56
N ALA A 1134 -14.99 9.75 42.64
CA ALA A 1134 -14.98 8.33 43.03
C ALA A 1134 -14.98 8.04 44.55
N THR A 1135 -15.41 8.99 45.39
CA THR A 1135 -15.62 8.74 46.82
C THR A 1135 -16.96 8.06 47.05
N THR A 1136 -16.97 6.88 47.67
CA THR A 1136 -18.14 6.01 47.88
C THR A 1136 -19.22 6.54 48.85
N GLN A 1137 -19.22 7.84 49.14
CA GLN A 1137 -20.03 8.48 50.17
C GLN A 1137 -20.99 9.57 49.65
N VAL A 1138 -20.91 9.94 48.35
CA VAL A 1138 -21.75 11.00 47.78
C VAL A 1138 -22.24 10.62 46.38
N GLU A 1139 -23.53 10.30 46.28
CA GLU A 1139 -24.28 10.15 45.03
C GLU A 1139 -24.74 11.53 44.53
N VAL A 1140 -24.70 11.74 43.21
CA VAL A 1140 -25.29 12.91 42.54
C VAL A 1140 -26.58 12.51 41.85
N ALA A 1141 -27.64 13.30 42.05
CA ALA A 1141 -28.92 13.11 41.38
C ALA A 1141 -29.48 14.43 40.83
N LEU A 1142 -30.16 14.35 39.69
CA LEU A 1142 -31.00 15.42 39.16
C LEU A 1142 -32.36 15.40 39.87
N LEU A 1143 -32.81 16.55 40.35
CA LEU A 1143 -34.15 16.77 40.87
C LEU A 1143 -34.97 17.56 39.85
N ASP A 1144 -36.05 16.98 39.34
CA ASP A 1144 -37.12 17.70 38.65
C ASP A 1144 -38.24 17.98 39.67
N ARG A 1145 -38.44 19.26 40.00
CA ARG A 1145 -39.46 19.73 40.95
C ARG A 1145 -40.87 19.79 40.34
N GLN A 1146 -41.02 19.76 39.01
CA GLN A 1146 -42.33 19.74 38.34
C GLN A 1146 -42.92 18.33 38.30
N SER A 1147 -42.10 17.31 38.00
CA SER A 1147 -42.52 15.90 38.08
C SER A 1147 -42.29 15.26 39.45
N ASN A 1148 -41.67 15.98 40.40
CA ASN A 1148 -41.23 15.48 41.70
C ASN A 1148 -40.39 14.18 41.56
N THR A 1149 -39.45 14.18 40.63
CA THR A 1149 -38.60 13.02 40.31
C THR A 1149 -37.16 13.29 40.73
N ARG A 1150 -36.53 12.33 41.42
CA ARG A 1150 -35.09 12.32 41.71
C ARG A 1150 -34.46 11.21 40.88
N THR A 1151 -33.65 11.58 39.88
CA THR A 1151 -32.96 10.65 38.98
C THR A 1151 -31.47 10.65 39.32
N VAL A 1152 -30.96 9.50 39.77
CA VAL A 1152 -29.52 9.32 40.02
C VAL A 1152 -28.75 9.46 38.71
N LEU A 1153 -27.68 10.26 38.71
CA LEU A 1153 -26.84 10.48 37.53
C LEU A 1153 -25.60 9.59 37.61
N THR A 1154 -25.58 8.54 36.80
CA THR A 1154 -24.39 7.75 36.48
C THR A 1154 -23.84 8.16 35.10
N PRO A 1155 -22.58 7.86 34.77
CA PRO A 1155 -22.05 8.07 33.42
C PRO A 1155 -22.95 7.41 32.35
N GLY A 1156 -23.40 8.19 31.37
CA GLY A 1156 -24.35 7.76 30.34
C GLY A 1156 -25.84 7.86 30.72
N ALA A 1157 -26.18 8.30 31.94
CA ALA A 1157 -27.57 8.54 32.32
C ALA A 1157 -28.16 9.77 31.60
N THR A 1158 -29.37 9.60 31.09
CA THR A 1158 -30.18 10.66 30.45
C THR A 1158 -31.49 10.87 31.20
N TYR A 1159 -31.99 12.10 31.18
CA TYR A 1159 -33.29 12.49 31.71
C TYR A 1159 -34.06 13.31 30.67
N ALA A 1160 -35.00 12.65 30.00
CA ALA A 1160 -35.89 13.29 29.03
C ALA A 1160 -37.11 13.90 29.72
N PHE A 1161 -37.43 15.16 29.38
CA PHE A 1161 -38.53 15.90 29.96
C PHE A 1161 -39.25 16.75 28.90
N ARG A 1162 -40.49 17.15 29.19
CA ARG A 1162 -41.25 18.09 28.34
C ARG A 1162 -41.39 19.45 29.00
N THR A 1163 -41.41 20.49 28.16
CA THR A 1163 -41.70 21.88 28.54
C THR A 1163 -42.61 22.52 27.48
N ALA A 1164 -43.42 23.49 27.91
CA ALA A 1164 -44.23 24.32 27.02
C ALA A 1164 -43.41 25.41 26.30
N GLY A 1165 -42.11 25.53 26.61
CA GLY A 1165 -41.29 26.67 26.19
C GLY A 1165 -41.69 27.96 26.92
N GLY A 1166 -41.25 29.11 26.40
CA GLY A 1166 -41.61 30.43 26.93
C GLY A 1166 -40.52 31.14 27.75
N GLY A 1167 -39.28 30.64 27.74
CA GLY A 1167 -38.12 31.34 28.29
C GLY A 1167 -37.46 30.62 29.48
N ILE A 1168 -37.07 31.42 30.48
CA ILE A 1168 -36.17 31.01 31.56
C ILE A 1168 -36.90 30.25 32.68
N ASP A 1169 -36.44 29.03 32.98
CA ASP A 1169 -36.81 28.23 34.14
C ASP A 1169 -35.62 28.11 35.11
N VAL A 1170 -35.70 28.84 36.22
CA VAL A 1170 -34.73 28.80 37.34
C VAL A 1170 -35.20 27.95 38.53
N LYS A 1171 -36.38 27.32 38.44
CA LYS A 1171 -37.06 26.71 39.59
C LYS A 1171 -37.23 25.20 39.49
N ARG A 1172 -37.32 24.65 38.28
CA ARG A 1172 -37.62 23.22 38.10
C ARG A 1172 -36.46 22.30 38.46
N PHE A 1173 -35.24 22.64 38.08
CA PHE A 1173 -34.10 21.72 38.14
C PHE A 1173 -33.07 22.07 39.24
N ALA A 1174 -32.43 21.04 39.77
CA ALA A 1174 -31.23 21.15 40.61
C ALA A 1174 -30.45 19.84 40.65
N LEU A 1175 -29.14 19.93 40.88
CA LEU A 1175 -28.29 18.80 41.22
C LEU A 1175 -28.21 18.66 42.75
N VAL A 1176 -28.38 17.44 43.25
CA VAL A 1176 -28.45 17.11 44.68
C VAL A 1176 -27.43 16.05 45.02
N PHE A 1177 -26.55 16.36 45.97
CA PHE A 1177 -25.52 15.48 46.50
C PHE A 1177 -26.04 14.79 47.77
N GLY A 1178 -25.93 13.47 47.92
CA GLY A 1178 -26.48 12.74 49.07
C GLY A 1178 -26.16 11.24 49.09
N PRO A 1179 -26.64 10.48 50.09
CA PRO A 1179 -26.60 9.02 50.05
C PRO A 1179 -27.66 8.46 49.09
N ALA A 1180 -27.38 7.30 48.49
CA ALA A 1180 -28.27 6.65 47.52
C ALA A 1180 -29.64 6.21 48.07
N ALA A 1181 -29.76 6.10 49.41
CA ALA A 1181 -30.95 5.61 50.09
C ALA A 1181 -31.71 6.73 50.82
N SER A 1182 -32.40 7.58 50.07
CA SER A 1182 -33.72 8.05 50.53
C SER A 1182 -34.74 6.95 50.17
N PRO A 1183 -35.37 6.28 51.14
CA PRO A 1183 -36.32 5.21 50.85
C PRO A 1183 -37.46 5.66 49.93
N ALA A 1184 -37.89 4.78 49.03
CA ALA A 1184 -39.09 4.98 48.22
C ALA A 1184 -40.34 4.96 49.13
N GLY A 1185 -40.66 6.13 49.69
CA GLY A 1185 -41.61 6.28 50.79
C GLY A 1185 -41.41 7.56 51.61
N GLU A 1186 -40.20 8.12 51.63
CA GLU A 1186 -40.05 9.51 52.09
C GLU A 1186 -40.75 10.45 51.12
N ASN A 1187 -41.74 11.17 51.63
CA ASN A 1187 -42.40 12.24 50.89
C ASN A 1187 -41.36 13.33 50.61
N LEU A 1188 -40.89 13.45 49.36
CA LEU A 1188 -40.08 14.60 48.91
C LEU A 1188 -40.84 15.94 49.10
N ARG A 1189 -42.17 15.90 49.25
CA ARG A 1189 -43.02 16.99 49.77
C ARG A 1189 -42.55 17.56 51.10
N THR A 1190 -41.84 16.80 51.94
CA THR A 1190 -41.31 17.28 53.24
C THR A 1190 -40.11 18.19 53.08
N ILE A 1191 -39.35 18.02 51.99
CA ILE A 1191 -38.29 18.96 51.56
C ILE A 1191 -38.92 20.11 50.75
N ALA A 1192 -39.91 19.83 49.90
CA ALA A 1192 -40.55 20.84 49.06
C ALA A 1192 -41.52 21.81 49.79
N ASN A 1193 -42.09 21.41 50.93
CA ASN A 1193 -42.97 22.24 51.77
C ASN A 1193 -42.28 22.74 53.06
N ALA A 1194 -40.94 22.74 53.11
CA ALA A 1194 -40.22 23.32 54.22
C ALA A 1194 -40.41 24.86 54.20
N LEU A 1195 -41.14 25.41 55.18
CA LEU A 1195 -41.48 26.84 55.25
C LEU A 1195 -40.22 27.73 55.12
N VAL A 1196 -40.10 28.45 54.00
CA VAL A 1196 -38.95 29.29 53.67
C VAL A 1196 -39.20 30.72 54.14
N LEU A 1197 -38.13 31.37 54.61
CA LEU A 1197 -38.08 32.79 54.95
C LEU A 1197 -36.82 33.38 54.29
N TRP A 1198 -36.98 34.39 53.43
CA TRP A 1198 -35.87 35.05 52.74
C TRP A 1198 -36.12 36.57 52.57
N PRO A 1199 -35.13 37.45 52.86
CA PRO A 1199 -33.90 37.15 53.59
C PRO A 1199 -34.19 36.73 55.05
N ASN A 1200 -33.25 36.02 55.68
CA ASN A 1200 -33.34 35.61 57.08
C ASN A 1200 -31.91 35.29 57.59
N PRO A 1201 -31.25 36.19 58.35
CA PRO A 1201 -31.78 37.40 59.00
C PRO A 1201 -32.32 38.49 58.06
N ALA A 1202 -33.16 39.39 58.59
CA ALA A 1202 -33.73 40.51 57.85
C ALA A 1202 -34.05 41.72 58.76
N SER A 1203 -33.90 42.93 58.25
CA SER A 1203 -34.12 44.20 58.97
C SER A 1203 -35.25 45.07 58.40
N GLY A 1204 -35.77 44.73 57.21
CA GLY A 1204 -36.87 45.43 56.55
C GLY A 1204 -38.07 44.50 56.34
N ASN A 1205 -38.10 43.80 55.19
CA ASN A 1205 -39.14 42.82 54.88
C ASN A 1205 -38.54 41.41 54.75
N VAL A 1206 -39.32 40.39 55.10
CA VAL A 1206 -39.03 38.98 54.76
C VAL A 1206 -40.16 38.38 53.93
N GLN A 1207 -39.79 37.68 52.87
CA GLN A 1207 -40.70 36.87 52.07
C GLN A 1207 -40.81 35.47 52.64
N LEU A 1208 -42.05 35.03 52.89
CA LEU A 1208 -42.41 33.68 53.26
C LEU A 1208 -42.87 32.91 52.02
N ALA A 1209 -42.45 31.65 51.90
CA ALA A 1209 -42.92 30.73 50.87
C ALA A 1209 -43.09 29.31 51.41
N GLY A 1210 -43.93 28.49 50.77
CA GLY A 1210 -44.24 27.12 51.22
C GLY A 1210 -45.26 27.04 52.36
N GLY A 1211 -46.03 28.11 52.60
CA GLY A 1211 -47.21 28.08 53.47
C GLY A 1211 -48.42 27.45 52.79
N THR A 1212 -49.46 27.13 53.56
CA THR A 1212 -50.76 26.75 52.99
C THR A 1212 -51.47 27.98 52.42
N ALA A 1213 -51.91 27.94 51.17
CA ALA A 1213 -52.60 29.05 50.52
C ALA A 1213 -53.83 29.54 51.33
N GLY A 1214 -54.00 30.86 51.46
CA GLY A 1214 -55.09 31.50 52.23
C GLY A 1214 -55.00 31.40 53.76
N ALA A 1215 -54.04 30.64 54.31
CA ALA A 1215 -53.92 30.39 55.73
C ALA A 1215 -53.33 31.58 56.50
N ASP A 1216 -53.63 31.67 57.79
CA ASP A 1216 -53.08 32.72 58.66
C ASP A 1216 -51.59 32.48 58.93
N VAL A 1217 -50.80 33.53 58.72
CA VAL A 1217 -49.38 33.61 59.01
C VAL A 1217 -49.22 34.43 60.28
N THR A 1218 -48.64 33.84 61.33
CA THR A 1218 -48.42 34.54 62.62
C THR A 1218 -46.96 34.49 63.02
N VAL A 1219 -46.39 35.64 63.37
CA VAL A 1219 -45.07 35.77 63.98
C VAL A 1219 -45.24 35.86 65.49
N PHE A 1220 -44.46 35.07 66.23
CA PHE A 1220 -44.44 35.03 67.68
C PHE A 1220 -43.07 35.48 68.23
N ASP A 1221 -43.08 36.27 69.30
CA ASP A 1221 -41.86 36.54 70.09
C ASP A 1221 -41.46 35.33 70.95
N VAL A 1222 -40.29 35.41 71.61
CA VAL A 1222 -39.74 34.33 72.44
C VAL A 1222 -40.63 33.94 73.64
N THR A 1223 -41.63 34.73 74.00
CA THR A 1223 -42.60 34.40 75.06
C THR A 1223 -43.83 33.64 74.54
N GLY A 1224 -43.92 33.41 73.22
CA GLY A 1224 -45.08 32.81 72.57
C GLY A 1224 -46.23 33.80 72.32
N ARG A 1225 -46.00 35.11 72.50
CA ARG A 1225 -47.00 36.14 72.19
C ARG A 1225 -46.94 36.49 70.70
N ALA A 1226 -48.09 36.56 70.04
CA ALA A 1226 -48.17 36.98 68.64
C ALA A 1226 -47.83 38.48 68.51
N VAL A 1227 -46.89 38.80 67.62
CA VAL A 1227 -46.40 40.18 67.37
C VAL A 1227 -46.80 40.73 66.01
N LEU A 1228 -46.96 39.87 65.01
CA LEU A 1228 -47.40 40.24 63.67
C LEU A 1228 -48.30 39.14 63.09
N ARG A 1229 -49.30 39.52 62.30
CA ARG A 1229 -50.18 38.60 61.56
C ARG A 1229 -50.44 39.10 60.16
N THR A 1230 -50.50 38.18 59.20
CA THR A 1230 -50.99 38.39 57.84
C THR A 1230 -51.63 37.09 57.32
N LYS A 1231 -52.00 37.03 56.05
CA LYS A 1231 -52.41 35.78 55.37
C LYS A 1231 -51.40 35.41 54.29
N ALA A 1232 -51.27 34.10 54.06
CA ALA A 1232 -50.69 33.59 52.83
C ALA A 1232 -51.65 33.83 51.66
N ASP A 1233 -51.10 34.16 50.50
CA ASP A 1233 -51.83 34.37 49.25
C ASP A 1233 -52.36 33.06 48.65
N THR A 1234 -52.84 33.11 47.41
CA THR A 1234 -53.36 31.94 46.68
C THR A 1234 -52.30 30.92 46.27
N VAL A 1235 -51.00 31.21 46.43
CA VAL A 1235 -49.88 30.30 46.15
C VAL A 1235 -49.08 29.91 47.40
N GLY A 1236 -49.50 30.34 48.59
CA GLY A 1236 -48.86 29.99 49.86
C GLY A 1236 -47.68 30.88 50.26
N ALA A 1237 -47.58 32.08 49.68
CA ALA A 1237 -46.55 33.07 49.98
C ALA A 1237 -47.10 34.27 50.79
N ALA A 1238 -46.23 34.99 51.50
CA ALA A 1238 -46.59 36.23 52.18
C ALA A 1238 -45.36 37.13 52.41
N THR A 1239 -45.51 38.44 52.25
CA THR A 1239 -44.52 39.40 52.77
C THR A 1239 -44.82 39.72 54.23
N LEU A 1240 -43.80 39.69 55.08
CA LEU A 1240 -43.85 40.16 56.46
C LEU A 1240 -42.99 41.42 56.59
N ASP A 1241 -43.62 42.53 56.97
CA ASP A 1241 -42.96 43.79 57.32
C ASP A 1241 -42.40 43.67 58.74
N LEU A 1242 -41.08 43.80 58.88
CA LEU A 1242 -40.37 43.66 60.16
C LEU A 1242 -39.98 45.01 60.77
N THR A 1243 -40.27 46.13 60.09
CA THR A 1243 -39.84 47.48 60.52
C THR A 1243 -40.44 47.92 61.86
N THR A 1244 -41.50 47.24 62.31
CA THR A 1244 -42.16 47.45 63.61
C THR A 1244 -41.72 46.46 64.70
N LEU A 1245 -40.81 45.53 64.39
CA LEU A 1245 -40.29 44.55 65.35
C LEU A 1245 -38.89 44.96 65.85
N THR A 1246 -38.62 44.66 67.12
CA THR A 1246 -37.29 44.83 67.73
C THR A 1246 -36.31 43.78 67.22
N LYS A 1247 -35.02 44.13 67.12
CA LYS A 1247 -33.94 43.19 66.81
C LYS A 1247 -33.99 41.98 67.76
N GLY A 1248 -33.98 40.76 67.24
CA GLY A 1248 -34.21 39.55 68.04
C GLY A 1248 -34.59 38.30 67.25
N VAL A 1249 -34.94 37.23 67.98
CA VAL A 1249 -35.34 35.94 67.40
C VAL A 1249 -36.85 35.74 67.56
N TYR A 1250 -37.50 35.35 66.46
CA TYR A 1250 -38.95 35.15 66.38
C TYR A 1250 -39.27 33.78 65.77
N THR A 1251 -40.51 33.31 65.97
CA THR A 1251 -41.02 32.10 65.32
C THR A 1251 -42.18 32.47 64.41
N VAL A 1252 -42.03 32.25 63.10
CA VAL A 1252 -43.13 32.39 62.13
C VAL A 1252 -43.85 31.05 62.02
N ARG A 1253 -45.19 31.06 62.02
CA ARG A 1253 -46.04 29.87 61.92
C ARG A 1253 -47.11 30.05 60.84
N VAL A 1254 -47.34 28.99 60.07
CA VAL A 1254 -48.44 28.89 59.09
C VAL A 1254 -49.10 27.52 59.26
N GLY A 1255 -50.34 27.49 59.75
CA GLY A 1255 -51.04 26.25 60.10
C GLY A 1255 -50.28 25.42 61.16
N SER A 1256 -49.79 24.24 60.77
CA SER A 1256 -48.95 23.37 61.60
C SER A 1256 -47.44 23.59 61.41
N ALA A 1257 -47.00 24.23 60.32
CA ALA A 1257 -45.59 24.49 60.04
C ALA A 1257 -45.06 25.71 60.79
N SER A 1258 -43.79 25.70 61.19
CA SER A 1258 -43.13 26.87 61.78
C SER A 1258 -41.64 26.96 61.40
N ARG A 1259 -41.08 28.18 61.47
CA ARG A 1259 -39.70 28.49 61.12
C ARG A 1259 -39.15 29.61 62.00
N ARG A 1260 -37.88 29.53 62.39
CA ARG A 1260 -37.16 30.61 63.07
C ARG A 1260 -36.91 31.77 62.10
N LEU A 1261 -37.22 32.98 62.54
CA LEU A 1261 -36.84 34.26 61.94
C LEU A 1261 -35.83 34.97 62.85
N VAL A 1262 -34.89 35.69 62.24
CA VAL A 1262 -34.01 36.63 62.95
C VAL A 1262 -34.27 38.03 62.38
N VAL A 1263 -34.65 38.96 63.26
CA VAL A 1263 -34.80 40.38 62.95
C VAL A 1263 -33.51 41.09 63.36
N GLU A 1264 -32.87 41.81 62.45
CA GLU A 1264 -31.45 42.20 62.56
C GLU A 1264 -31.18 43.67 62.88
#